data_AF-A0A1B0FI93-F1
#
_entry.id   AF-A0A1B0FI93-F1
#
_cell.length_a   1.000
_cell.length_b   1.000
_cell.length_c   1.000
_cell.angle_alpha   90.00
_cell.angle_beta   90.00
_cell.angle_gamma   90.00
#
_symmetry.space_group_name_H-M   'P 1'
#
loop_
_entity.id
_entity.type
_entity.pdbx_description
1 polymer ?
#
loop_
_entity_poly.entity_id
_entity_poly.type
_entity_poly.pdbx_seq_one_letter_code
_entity_poly.pdbx_strand_id
1 'polypeptide(L)'
;MPPKPAAKAGAKPGAKQGEKKKKKKEPEGEGLPPLQDSETSLQEREIDLLQDLNDEFFAKASKLIQNLMERGRIFEASKIKKYSDLLFKVHRKYSEEVRKVEELQPLIGQAEEKLRLALELTANSEETMQHLKETLGDAWRESDASLYREEEIQEKLQEVLLKCESFESKEAEKQDDSAEFGHLAKYKNIILRERDRINGEVIDLEKRLQMQRYYSESLEYIIRNNEDTLTKTSATVKVLESEKQNLEAKLRALMNTAEEQKEINARLMHKVDLLNRELGDANLKLTKKAADYDRIKLIVEKFRGDNAVQAKTIVKNEEEIAELHKEVRKSDEAIKALRLEDKAKAHSITQLNNKYKKAVQDHSSVSSKFYKINRVNNSLNEEVVRLKNQVNSLEKGIMISGQRYDELRRLKDNVTRERDNLRSDIVKLNNQIADLKHTIVIQINNIDNLHLDINKLNIKLDEAKVNVSKAEKERGEMAQEMETLHEKIEYFQEQIQLKSNQVTDLTEKLQQKHFALINMKKQLEAVHSEKMILQRNLETCTQERDNFRVLQTKTSHQITQLTNEISANQNKINSLNLRIERLNNDKKDLQSELKNKENLLSSARKDLKDLKIKNENLLKTISDDELKFMKLSQELDETRKEKNLIGLQMVRRNDEIILLKEKLQITQTALDQGQTQYNQRVEDIRLLKMELTNLQTERECLSRAIKSTADMREEIIRLQRALNQERVRVRSLTEDAKTPTGVHRWRILKGEDPNKFQLLAKVQMLQRLRNLKLEIEKVNVQQQLEESRKVSDSLKRVIENLPSNNVKQKLVETQRISKGQLRKLKALKSELFINKIEMKARECIIEEFKATLKLAKKEICEMDVPPSMESVKAPSEPGAENFVDCVFVNDAEPEDIDIDEDLNEQIH
;
A
#
# COMPACT_ATOMS: atom_id res chain seq x y z
N MET A 1 -15.87 -44.22 47.58
CA MET A 1 -16.76 -44.52 48.74
C MET A 1 -17.21 -43.21 49.39
N PRO A 2 -18.33 -43.20 50.14
CA PRO A 2 -18.90 -42.05 50.88
C PRO A 2 -18.23 -41.91 52.28
N PRO A 3 -18.70 -41.11 53.31
CA PRO A 3 -20.01 -40.46 53.46
C PRO A 3 -20.14 -39.07 54.16
N LYS A 4 -21.42 -38.65 54.26
CA LYS A 4 -22.08 -37.59 55.09
C LYS A 4 -22.30 -38.07 56.56
N PRO A 5 -22.86 -37.29 57.55
CA PRO A 5 -23.95 -36.26 57.52
C PRO A 5 -23.63 -34.98 58.38
N ALA A 6 -24.52 -34.18 59.03
CA ALA A 6 -25.96 -34.24 59.34
C ALA A 6 -26.71 -32.90 59.65
N ALA A 7 -28.05 -33.05 59.70
CA ALA A 7 -29.18 -32.35 60.36
C ALA A 7 -28.98 -31.52 61.67
N LYS A 8 -29.90 -30.64 62.16
CA LYS A 8 -31.21 -30.08 61.66
C LYS A 8 -31.75 -28.87 62.50
N ALA A 9 -32.51 -27.98 61.83
CA ALA A 9 -33.80 -27.33 62.22
C ALA A 9 -33.96 -26.25 63.35
N GLY A 10 -34.79 -25.22 63.03
CA GLY A 10 -35.61 -24.35 63.93
C GLY A 10 -34.97 -23.05 64.45
N ALA A 11 -35.67 -21.97 64.87
CA ALA A 11 -37.01 -21.40 64.57
C ALA A 11 -37.12 -19.95 65.19
N LYS A 12 -38.16 -19.15 64.88
CA LYS A 12 -38.51 -17.84 65.54
C LYS A 12 -39.06 -18.07 66.98
N PRO A 13 -39.35 -17.08 67.89
CA PRO A 13 -39.21 -15.59 67.89
C PRO A 13 -38.33 -15.08 69.10
N GLY A 14 -38.32 -13.85 69.63
CA GLY A 14 -38.79 -12.51 69.19
C GLY A 14 -39.56 -11.66 70.25
N ALA A 15 -39.36 -10.31 70.22
CA ALA A 15 -40.09 -9.20 70.89
C ALA A 15 -39.79 -8.75 72.37
N LYS A 16 -39.57 -7.42 72.50
CA LYS A 16 -39.94 -6.46 73.60
C LYS A 16 -39.21 -6.41 74.97
N GLN A 17 -39.04 -5.16 75.42
CA GLN A 17 -38.77 -4.65 76.79
C GLN A 17 -37.42 -5.06 77.43
N GLY A 18 -36.83 -4.29 78.37
CA GLY A 18 -37.17 -2.95 78.90
C GLY A 18 -36.51 -2.71 80.28
N GLU A 19 -36.34 -1.43 80.68
CA GLU A 19 -35.85 -1.00 82.02
C GLU A 19 -34.38 -1.33 82.40
N LYS A 20 -33.74 -0.72 83.42
CA LYS A 20 -33.54 0.72 83.74
C LYS A 20 -32.48 0.88 84.86
N LYS A 21 -31.61 1.89 84.77
CA LYS A 21 -30.80 2.46 85.89
C LYS A 21 -29.70 1.50 86.45
N LYS A 22 -28.68 1.89 87.24
CA LYS A 22 -28.32 3.18 87.89
C LYS A 22 -26.82 3.21 88.33
N LYS A 23 -26.10 4.34 88.14
CA LYS A 23 -25.23 5.08 89.11
C LYS A 23 -23.90 5.63 88.53
N LYS A 24 -23.70 6.95 88.70
CA LYS A 24 -22.48 7.69 89.17
C LYS A 24 -21.16 7.55 88.37
N LYS A 25 -20.32 8.58 88.23
CA LYS A 25 -20.36 9.99 88.73
C LYS A 25 -19.45 10.86 87.83
N GLU A 26 -19.71 12.17 87.68
CA GLU A 26 -18.73 13.13 87.13
C GLU A 26 -17.57 13.43 88.10
N PRO A 27 -16.54 14.15 87.63
CA PRO A 27 -16.44 15.58 87.98
C PRO A 27 -16.34 16.55 86.79
N GLU A 28 -16.55 17.84 87.10
CA GLU A 28 -16.44 19.02 86.22
C GLU A 28 -14.97 19.37 85.88
N GLY A 29 -14.65 20.22 84.90
CA GLY A 29 -15.46 20.92 83.89
C GLY A 29 -14.76 22.20 83.38
N GLU A 30 -15.31 22.86 82.36
CA GLU A 30 -15.16 24.30 82.02
C GLU A 30 -15.99 24.61 80.74
N GLY A 31 -16.65 25.77 80.67
CA GLY A 31 -17.49 26.19 79.53
C GLY A 31 -16.74 27.14 78.58
N LEU A 32 -16.98 27.16 77.27
CA LEU A 32 -18.10 27.82 76.55
C LEU A 32 -17.87 27.62 75.01
N PRO A 33 -18.79 28.00 74.10
CA PRO A 33 -20.21 28.34 74.26
C PRO A 33 -21.14 27.32 73.58
N PRO A 34 -22.48 27.40 73.73
CA PRO A 34 -23.39 26.68 72.85
C PRO A 34 -23.33 27.23 71.43
N LEU A 35 -23.07 26.37 70.44
CA LEU A 35 -23.43 26.68 69.05
C LEU A 35 -24.97 26.69 68.98
N GLN A 36 -25.52 27.85 68.63
CA GLN A 36 -26.95 28.00 68.35
C GLN A 36 -27.30 27.15 67.13
N ASP A 37 -28.49 26.54 67.13
CA ASP A 37 -29.13 26.07 65.92
C ASP A 37 -29.50 27.29 65.07
N SER A 38 -28.55 27.80 64.30
CA SER A 38 -28.82 28.78 63.26
C SER A 38 -29.59 28.08 62.16
N GLU A 39 -30.82 28.55 61.88
CA GLU A 39 -31.55 28.25 60.65
C GLU A 39 -30.86 28.87 59.43
N THR A 40 -29.63 28.42 59.15
CA THR A 40 -29.02 28.60 57.83
C THR A 40 -29.83 27.76 56.87
N SER A 41 -30.69 28.43 56.11
CA SER A 41 -31.29 27.88 54.92
C SER A 41 -30.22 27.19 54.08
N LEU A 42 -30.51 25.99 53.60
CA LEU A 42 -29.72 25.34 52.54
C LEU A 42 -29.99 26.07 51.23
N GLN A 43 -29.48 27.30 51.14
CA GLN A 43 -29.13 27.88 49.84
C GLN A 43 -28.04 26.99 49.28
N GLU A 44 -28.38 26.24 48.24
CA GLU A 44 -27.42 25.60 47.37
C GLU A 44 -26.57 26.71 46.73
N ARG A 45 -25.43 27.02 47.34
CA ARG A 45 -24.39 27.78 46.65
C ARG A 45 -23.94 26.91 45.50
N GLU A 46 -24.09 27.43 44.29
CA GLU A 46 -23.41 26.92 43.11
C GLU A 46 -21.91 27.00 43.39
N ILE A 47 -21.28 25.84 43.66
CA ILE A 47 -19.85 25.75 43.94
C ILE A 47 -19.13 25.78 42.59
N ASP A 48 -18.33 26.81 42.35
CA ASP A 48 -17.49 26.85 41.16
C ASP A 48 -16.36 25.82 41.32
N LEU A 49 -16.44 24.75 40.53
CA LEU A 49 -15.49 23.65 40.55
C LEU A 49 -14.06 24.06 40.16
N LEU A 50 -13.85 25.27 39.63
CA LEU A 50 -12.54 25.87 39.35
C LEU A 50 -12.14 26.94 40.37
N GLN A 51 -13.07 27.78 40.85
CA GLN A 51 -12.74 28.96 41.69
C GLN A 51 -12.92 28.75 43.20
N ASP A 52 -13.73 27.79 43.66
CA ASP A 52 -13.90 27.47 45.08
C ASP A 52 -13.00 26.31 45.55
N LEU A 53 -12.74 25.33 44.67
CA LEU A 53 -11.96 24.12 44.96
C LEU A 53 -10.45 24.33 44.78
N ASN A 54 -9.92 25.41 45.35
CA ASN A 54 -8.52 25.80 45.20
C ASN A 54 -7.57 24.96 46.10
N ASP A 55 -6.26 25.03 45.87
CA ASP A 55 -5.26 24.40 46.74
C ASP A 55 -5.41 24.83 48.21
N GLU A 56 -5.84 26.08 48.47
CA GLU A 56 -6.11 26.56 49.82
C GLU A 56 -7.32 25.87 50.47
N PHE A 57 -8.35 25.50 49.69
CA PHE A 57 -9.48 24.70 50.17
C PHE A 57 -9.04 23.29 50.54
N PHE A 58 -8.26 22.62 49.68
CA PHE A 58 -7.73 21.28 49.98
C PHE A 58 -6.71 21.29 51.13
N ALA A 59 -5.94 22.36 51.31
CA ALA A 59 -5.08 22.56 52.48
C ALA A 59 -5.89 22.78 53.77
N LYS A 60 -6.98 23.57 53.73
CA LYS A 60 -7.91 23.76 54.86
C LYS A 60 -8.62 22.44 55.23
N ALA A 61 -9.09 21.69 54.23
CA ALA A 61 -9.68 20.37 54.44
C ALA A 61 -8.68 19.38 55.07
N SER A 62 -7.44 19.36 54.58
CA SER A 62 -6.36 18.51 55.13
C SER A 62 -6.04 18.86 56.59
N LYS A 63 -5.94 20.15 56.93
CA LYS A 63 -5.78 20.62 58.32
C LYS A 63 -6.97 20.25 59.20
N LEU A 64 -8.20 20.32 58.70
CA LEU A 64 -9.40 19.89 59.43
C LEU A 64 -9.38 18.37 59.71
N ILE A 65 -8.99 17.56 58.73
CA ILE A 65 -8.82 16.10 58.88
C ILE A 65 -7.75 15.80 59.94
N GLN A 66 -6.61 16.49 59.91
CA GLN A 66 -5.55 16.35 60.92
C GLN A 66 -6.06 16.70 62.33
N ASN A 67 -6.69 17.87 62.51
CA ASN A 67 -7.26 18.30 63.79
C ASN A 67 -8.31 17.32 64.35
N LEU A 68 -9.07 16.62 63.48
CA LEU A 68 -10.04 15.61 63.89
C LEU A 68 -9.38 14.27 64.25
N MET A 69 -8.27 13.89 63.61
CA MET A 69 -7.48 12.73 64.02
C MET A 69 -6.79 12.95 65.37
N GLU A 70 -6.19 14.13 65.59
CA GLU A 70 -5.54 14.52 66.85
C GLU A 70 -6.54 14.59 68.02
N ARG A 71 -7.80 14.93 67.74
CA ARG A 71 -8.93 14.87 68.70
C ARG A 71 -9.57 13.47 68.83
N GLY A 72 -8.94 12.43 68.30
CA GLY A 72 -9.39 11.03 68.42
C GLY A 72 -10.63 10.66 67.59
N ARG A 73 -11.19 11.57 66.79
CA ARG A 73 -12.42 11.36 66.00
C ARG A 73 -12.12 10.69 64.65
N ILE A 74 -11.45 9.54 64.70
CA ILE A 74 -10.88 8.83 63.54
C ILE A 74 -11.94 8.53 62.45
N PHE A 75 -13.17 8.15 62.84
CA PHE A 75 -14.24 7.84 61.89
C PHE A 75 -14.71 9.07 61.09
N GLU A 76 -14.90 10.21 61.77
CA GLU A 76 -15.30 11.48 61.13
C GLU A 76 -14.17 11.98 60.21
N ALA A 77 -12.93 11.97 60.69
CA ALA A 77 -11.75 12.34 59.91
C ALA A 77 -11.58 11.46 58.65
N SER A 78 -11.77 10.13 58.78
CA SER A 78 -11.69 9.19 57.66
C SER A 78 -12.80 9.44 56.62
N LYS A 79 -14.03 9.71 57.06
CA LYS A 79 -15.15 10.02 56.16
C LYS A 79 -14.94 11.34 55.42
N ILE A 80 -14.51 12.40 56.12
CA ILE A 80 -14.20 13.70 55.51
C ILE A 80 -13.02 13.58 54.54
N LYS A 81 -11.96 12.83 54.90
CA LYS A 81 -10.86 12.53 53.97
C LYS A 81 -11.35 11.86 52.70
N LYS A 82 -12.20 10.84 52.81
CA LYS A 82 -12.74 10.14 51.62
C LYS A 82 -13.54 11.07 50.69
N TYR A 83 -14.24 12.07 51.23
CA TYR A 83 -14.91 13.09 50.41
C TYR A 83 -13.92 14.10 49.81
N SER A 84 -12.92 14.56 50.57
CA SER A 84 -11.86 15.44 50.07
C SER A 84 -11.05 14.78 48.94
N ASP A 85 -10.64 13.52 49.12
CA ASP A 85 -9.93 12.71 48.11
C ASP A 85 -10.77 12.46 46.85
N LEU A 86 -12.11 12.51 46.96
CA LEU A 86 -13.04 12.37 45.84
C LEU A 86 -13.21 13.71 45.11
N LEU A 87 -13.46 14.80 45.84
CA LEU A 87 -13.55 16.16 45.30
C LEU A 87 -12.26 16.57 44.58
N PHE A 88 -11.08 16.26 45.13
CA PHE A 88 -9.80 16.51 44.48
C PHE A 88 -9.66 15.79 43.13
N LYS A 89 -10.16 14.54 43.03
CA LYS A 89 -10.15 13.76 41.78
C LYS A 89 -11.18 14.28 40.76
N VAL A 90 -12.30 14.85 41.22
CA VAL A 90 -13.31 15.48 40.36
C VAL A 90 -12.79 16.82 39.85
N HIS A 91 -12.33 17.71 40.73
CA HIS A 91 -11.69 18.98 40.37
C HIS A 91 -10.55 18.76 39.38
N ARG A 92 -9.58 17.90 39.70
CA ARG A 92 -8.45 17.64 38.80
C ARG A 92 -8.88 17.17 37.41
N LYS A 93 -9.86 16.27 37.32
CA LYS A 93 -10.41 15.85 36.02
C LYS A 93 -11.14 16.98 35.29
N TYR A 94 -11.91 17.78 36.02
CA TYR A 94 -12.61 18.92 35.44
C TYR A 94 -11.62 19.93 34.86
N SER A 95 -10.58 20.30 35.62
CA SER A 95 -9.48 21.16 35.15
C SER A 95 -8.70 20.54 33.98
N GLU A 96 -8.47 19.22 33.97
CA GLU A 96 -7.83 18.50 32.85
C GLU A 96 -8.71 18.47 31.58
N GLU A 97 -10.04 18.38 31.68
CA GLU A 97 -10.95 18.49 30.52
C GLU A 97 -11.14 19.95 30.07
N VAL A 98 -11.23 20.92 31.00
CA VAL A 98 -11.33 22.36 30.68
C VAL A 98 -10.09 22.80 29.90
N ARG A 99 -8.87 22.40 30.31
CA ARG A 99 -7.65 22.70 29.55
C ARG A 99 -7.67 22.10 28.14
N LYS A 100 -8.28 20.93 27.94
CA LYS A 100 -8.47 20.35 26.59
C LYS A 100 -9.49 21.12 25.76
N VAL A 101 -10.53 21.68 26.38
CA VAL A 101 -11.47 22.59 25.70
C VAL A 101 -10.74 23.86 25.27
N GLU A 102 -9.92 24.46 26.14
CA GLU A 102 -9.06 25.60 25.79
C GLU A 102 -8.07 25.28 24.66
N GLU A 103 -7.48 24.09 24.63
CA GLU A 103 -6.61 23.61 23.53
C GLU A 103 -7.36 23.37 22.21
N LEU A 104 -8.63 22.94 22.27
CA LEU A 104 -9.46 22.66 21.09
C LEU A 104 -10.15 23.90 20.52
N GLN A 105 -10.45 24.91 21.34
CA GLN A 105 -11.15 26.12 20.94
C GLN A 105 -10.48 26.88 19.77
N PRO A 106 -9.14 27.11 19.72
CA PRO A 106 -8.50 27.73 18.55
C PRO A 106 -8.51 26.83 17.31
N LEU A 107 -8.49 25.50 17.47
CA LEU A 107 -8.59 24.56 16.36
C LEU A 107 -10.00 24.53 15.75
N ILE A 108 -11.03 24.75 16.57
CA ILE A 108 -12.41 24.93 16.11
C ILE A 108 -12.54 26.26 15.35
N GLY A 109 -12.04 27.38 15.90
CA GLY A 109 -12.05 28.67 15.20
C GLY A 109 -11.35 28.62 13.83
N GLN A 110 -10.18 27.98 13.74
CA GLN A 110 -9.48 27.74 12.48
C GLN A 110 -10.20 26.80 11.50
N ALA A 111 -11.16 26.00 11.96
CA ALA A 111 -12.01 25.16 11.12
C ALA A 111 -13.26 25.92 10.65
N GLU A 112 -13.86 26.73 11.53
CA GLU A 112 -14.99 27.61 11.24
C GLU A 112 -14.60 28.71 10.23
N GLU A 113 -13.42 29.31 10.37
CA GLU A 113 -12.88 30.28 9.41
C GLU A 113 -12.69 29.66 8.01
N LYS A 114 -12.12 28.45 7.95
CA LYS A 114 -11.94 27.71 6.67
C LYS A 114 -13.27 27.27 6.07
N LEU A 115 -14.25 26.89 6.89
CA LEU A 115 -15.60 26.56 6.45
C LEU A 115 -16.31 27.80 5.92
N ARG A 116 -16.20 28.95 6.60
CA ARG A 116 -16.75 30.23 6.15
C ARG A 116 -16.14 30.65 4.82
N LEU A 117 -14.81 30.62 4.68
CA LEU A 117 -14.13 30.93 3.41
C LEU A 117 -14.55 29.98 2.28
N ALA A 118 -14.74 28.69 2.56
CA ALA A 118 -15.26 27.73 1.58
C ALA A 118 -16.71 28.03 1.18
N LEU A 119 -17.56 28.46 2.12
CA LEU A 119 -18.96 28.86 1.85
C LEU A 119 -19.03 30.18 1.06
N GLU A 120 -18.23 31.19 1.40
CA GLU A 120 -18.12 32.44 0.64
C GLU A 120 -17.61 32.19 -0.80
N LEU A 121 -16.60 31.35 -0.97
CA LEU A 121 -16.15 30.92 -2.30
C LEU A 121 -17.21 30.13 -3.06
N THR A 122 -18.01 29.30 -2.37
CA THR A 122 -19.10 28.54 -3.00
C THR A 122 -20.22 29.47 -3.46
N ALA A 123 -20.69 30.38 -2.60
CA ALA A 123 -21.71 31.37 -2.95
C ALA A 123 -21.27 32.23 -4.15
N ASN A 124 -20.04 32.78 -4.12
CA ASN A 124 -19.48 33.53 -5.24
C ASN A 124 -19.39 32.68 -6.53
N SER A 125 -19.15 31.36 -6.42
CA SER A 125 -19.15 30.45 -7.58
C SER A 125 -20.56 30.14 -8.11
N GLU A 126 -21.57 30.14 -7.25
CA GLU A 126 -22.98 29.96 -7.65
C GLU A 126 -23.54 31.23 -8.28
N GLU A 127 -23.26 32.41 -7.71
CA GLU A 127 -23.62 33.71 -8.29
C GLU A 127 -22.96 33.93 -9.66
N THR A 128 -21.65 33.67 -9.79
CA THR A 128 -20.96 33.77 -11.08
C THR A 128 -21.45 32.72 -12.08
N MET A 129 -21.78 31.49 -11.64
CA MET A 129 -22.40 30.49 -12.52
C MET A 129 -23.82 30.88 -12.94
N GLN A 130 -24.60 31.56 -12.09
CA GLN A 130 -25.92 32.07 -12.44
C GLN A 130 -25.82 33.22 -13.44
N HIS A 131 -24.93 34.19 -13.21
CA HIS A 131 -24.63 35.25 -14.18
C HIS A 131 -24.15 34.70 -15.53
N LEU A 132 -23.36 33.62 -15.53
CA LEU A 132 -22.92 32.93 -16.75
C LEU A 132 -24.07 32.17 -17.45
N LYS A 133 -25.09 31.69 -16.72
CA LYS A 133 -26.29 31.09 -17.32
C LYS A 133 -27.22 32.15 -17.91
N GLU A 134 -27.39 33.28 -17.23
CA GLU A 134 -28.21 34.41 -17.69
C GLU A 134 -27.58 35.03 -18.95
N THR A 135 -26.29 35.34 -18.94
CA THR A 135 -25.57 35.85 -20.13
C THR A 135 -25.48 34.84 -21.28
N LEU A 136 -25.42 33.52 -21.01
CA LEU A 136 -25.54 32.51 -22.06
C LEU A 136 -26.96 32.45 -22.65
N GLY A 137 -28.00 32.62 -21.82
CA GLY A 137 -29.39 32.74 -22.26
C GLY A 137 -29.65 34.00 -23.07
N ASP A 138 -28.99 35.12 -22.74
CA ASP A 138 -29.01 36.34 -23.54
C ASP A 138 -28.28 36.18 -24.87
N ALA A 139 -27.11 35.53 -24.87
CA ALA A 139 -26.38 35.21 -26.10
C ALA A 139 -27.17 34.25 -27.02
N TRP A 140 -27.92 33.29 -26.46
CA TRP A 140 -28.86 32.46 -27.24
C TRP A 140 -30.03 33.29 -27.79
N ARG A 141 -30.66 34.14 -26.97
CA ARG A 141 -31.77 35.01 -27.43
C ARG A 141 -31.33 35.99 -28.52
N GLU A 142 -30.12 36.55 -28.43
CA GLU A 142 -29.58 37.43 -29.45
C GLU A 142 -29.11 36.64 -30.70
N SER A 143 -28.69 35.39 -30.56
CA SER A 143 -28.44 34.48 -31.69
C SER A 143 -29.73 34.15 -32.44
N ASP A 144 -30.80 33.77 -31.74
CA ASP A 144 -32.12 33.50 -32.33
C ASP A 144 -32.69 34.77 -32.97
N ALA A 145 -32.54 35.93 -32.32
CA ALA A 145 -32.91 37.22 -32.90
C ALA A 145 -32.05 37.59 -34.12
N SER A 146 -30.77 37.22 -34.16
CA SER A 146 -29.91 37.41 -35.33
C SER A 146 -30.29 36.50 -36.48
N LEU A 147 -30.65 35.24 -36.22
CA LEU A 147 -31.17 34.32 -37.24
C LEU A 147 -32.51 34.81 -37.79
N TYR A 148 -33.42 35.29 -36.93
CA TYR A 148 -34.69 35.88 -37.37
C TYR A 148 -34.47 37.17 -38.19
N ARG A 149 -33.52 38.03 -37.80
CA ARG A 149 -33.11 39.19 -38.63
C ARG A 149 -32.49 38.76 -39.95
N GLU A 150 -31.75 37.65 -39.99
CA GLU A 150 -31.18 37.13 -41.23
C GLU A 150 -32.26 36.57 -42.16
N GLU A 151 -33.22 35.79 -41.65
CA GLU A 151 -34.42 35.36 -42.39
C GLU A 151 -35.20 36.56 -42.91
N GLU A 152 -35.48 37.57 -42.07
CA GLU A 152 -36.19 38.79 -42.47
C GLU A 152 -35.40 39.61 -43.51
N ILE A 153 -34.06 39.60 -43.47
CA ILE A 153 -33.20 40.22 -44.50
C ILE A 153 -33.19 39.39 -45.79
N GLN A 154 -33.23 38.06 -45.72
CA GLN A 154 -33.32 37.19 -46.89
C GLN A 154 -34.69 37.32 -47.58
N GLU A 155 -35.79 37.38 -46.81
CA GLU A 155 -37.12 37.71 -47.34
C GLU A 155 -37.15 39.10 -47.98
N LYS A 156 -36.61 40.13 -47.30
CA LYS A 156 -36.52 41.50 -47.87
C LYS A 156 -35.62 41.56 -49.10
N LEU A 157 -34.55 40.76 -49.17
CA LEU A 157 -33.69 40.68 -50.37
C LEU A 157 -34.45 40.02 -51.53
N GLN A 158 -35.26 39.00 -51.25
CA GLN A 158 -36.13 38.34 -52.23
C GLN A 158 -37.25 39.28 -52.70
N GLU A 159 -37.83 40.07 -51.79
CA GLU A 159 -38.82 41.11 -52.09
C GLU A 159 -38.20 42.28 -52.89
N VAL A 160 -36.97 42.67 -52.58
CA VAL A 160 -36.21 43.68 -53.34
C VAL A 160 -35.84 43.16 -54.73
N LEU A 161 -35.48 41.89 -54.89
CA LEU A 161 -35.27 41.29 -56.22
C LEU A 161 -36.54 41.34 -57.07
N LEU A 162 -37.70 40.97 -56.50
CA LEU A 162 -39.02 41.13 -57.14
C LEU A 162 -39.36 42.60 -57.47
N LYS A 163 -38.99 43.55 -56.60
CA LYS A 163 -39.23 44.99 -56.83
C LYS A 163 -38.26 45.57 -57.86
N CYS A 164 -37.01 45.10 -57.95
CA CYS A 164 -36.03 45.56 -58.93
C CYS A 164 -36.43 45.25 -60.38
N GLU A 165 -37.24 44.21 -60.64
CA GLU A 165 -37.86 43.98 -61.95
C GLU A 165 -38.95 45.00 -62.31
N SER A 166 -39.34 45.90 -61.40
CA SER A 166 -40.49 46.81 -61.55
C SER A 166 -40.20 48.32 -61.47
N PHE A 167 -38.96 48.74 -61.17
CA PHE A 167 -38.64 50.13 -60.82
C PHE A 167 -37.76 50.94 -61.81
N GLU A 168 -37.65 50.54 -63.09
CA GLU A 168 -37.08 51.41 -64.13
C GLU A 168 -38.05 52.53 -64.62
N SER A 169 -38.78 53.21 -63.72
CA SER A 169 -39.71 54.30 -64.10
C SER A 169 -40.05 55.35 -63.02
N LYS A 170 -39.47 56.55 -63.22
CA LYS A 170 -40.03 57.91 -62.99
C LYS A 170 -40.10 58.59 -61.60
N GLU A 171 -39.12 59.49 -61.37
CA GLU A 171 -39.25 60.98 -61.27
C GLU A 171 -40.22 61.71 -60.29
N ALA A 172 -39.63 62.34 -59.25
CA ALA A 172 -39.43 63.81 -59.04
C ALA A 172 -40.53 64.84 -58.59
N GLU A 173 -40.03 65.97 -58.01
CA GLU A 173 -40.62 67.35 -57.85
C GLU A 173 -41.64 67.66 -56.70
N LYS A 174 -41.82 68.90 -56.14
CA LYS A 174 -40.95 70.08 -55.80
C LYS A 174 -41.71 71.23 -55.01
N GLN A 175 -40.96 72.23 -54.51
CA GLN A 175 -41.29 73.68 -54.31
C GLN A 175 -41.92 74.26 -53.00
N ASP A 176 -42.06 75.60 -52.94
CA ASP A 176 -41.55 76.50 -51.86
C ASP A 176 -42.26 77.90 -51.78
N ASP A 177 -41.78 78.80 -50.89
CA ASP A 177 -41.98 80.28 -50.74
C ASP A 177 -43.31 80.85 -50.13
N SER A 178 -43.43 82.13 -49.67
CA SER A 178 -42.61 83.04 -48.81
C SER A 178 -43.15 84.50 -48.83
N ALA A 179 -43.47 85.14 -47.68
CA ALA A 179 -43.47 86.62 -47.46
C ALA A 179 -44.02 87.09 -46.07
N GLU A 180 -43.35 88.05 -45.41
CA GLU A 180 -43.86 89.40 -45.05
C GLU A 180 -42.98 90.13 -44.00
N PHE A 181 -42.48 91.32 -44.34
CA PHE A 181 -41.36 91.98 -43.65
C PHE A 181 -41.78 92.93 -42.50
N GLY A 182 -43.07 93.29 -42.37
CA GLY A 182 -43.54 94.31 -41.43
C GLY A 182 -43.36 93.95 -39.93
N HIS A 183 -43.23 92.66 -39.63
CA HIS A 183 -43.05 92.17 -38.26
C HIS A 183 -41.63 92.37 -37.70
N LEU A 184 -40.64 92.79 -38.52
CA LEU A 184 -39.21 92.56 -38.25
C LEU A 184 -38.68 93.09 -36.90
N ALA A 185 -39.27 94.13 -36.31
CA ALA A 185 -38.85 94.63 -34.99
C ALA A 185 -39.39 93.77 -33.82
N LYS A 186 -40.63 93.27 -33.93
CA LYS A 186 -41.19 92.29 -32.98
C LYS A 186 -40.52 90.94 -33.18
N TYR A 187 -40.36 90.50 -34.43
CA TYR A 187 -39.55 89.32 -34.75
C TYR A 187 -38.10 89.48 -34.33
N LYS A 188 -37.45 90.64 -34.36
CA LYS A 188 -36.09 90.78 -33.81
C LYS A 188 -36.04 90.47 -32.31
N ASN A 189 -36.99 90.96 -31.51
CA ASN A 189 -37.03 90.64 -30.07
C ASN A 189 -37.49 89.21 -29.77
N ILE A 190 -38.38 88.64 -30.60
CA ILE A 190 -38.78 87.22 -30.51
C ILE A 190 -37.62 86.32 -30.92
N ILE A 191 -36.97 86.56 -32.06
CA ILE A 191 -35.78 85.86 -32.56
C ILE A 191 -34.59 86.02 -31.61
N LEU A 192 -34.42 87.15 -30.92
CA LEU A 192 -33.39 87.27 -29.88
C LEU A 192 -33.71 86.37 -28.67
N ARG A 193 -34.97 86.35 -28.20
CA ARG A 193 -35.40 85.45 -27.11
C ARG A 193 -35.36 83.98 -27.51
N GLU A 194 -35.79 83.65 -28.72
CA GLU A 194 -35.71 82.31 -29.30
C GLU A 194 -34.25 81.93 -29.57
N ARG A 195 -33.36 82.84 -29.98
CA ARG A 195 -31.91 82.58 -30.09
C ARG A 195 -31.27 82.37 -28.73
N ASP A 196 -31.67 83.12 -27.70
CA ASP A 196 -31.11 82.95 -26.35
C ASP A 196 -31.66 81.68 -25.67
N ARG A 197 -32.92 81.32 -25.96
CA ARG A 197 -33.54 80.04 -25.61
C ARG A 197 -32.88 78.87 -26.34
N ILE A 198 -32.74 78.94 -27.66
CA ILE A 198 -32.09 77.92 -28.49
C ILE A 198 -30.60 77.82 -28.12
N ASN A 199 -29.92 78.91 -27.76
CA ASN A 199 -28.58 78.83 -27.17
C ASN A 199 -28.60 78.10 -25.83
N GLY A 200 -29.61 78.30 -24.97
CA GLY A 200 -29.79 77.53 -23.74
C GLY A 200 -30.02 76.04 -24.01
N GLU A 201 -30.96 75.72 -24.91
CA GLU A 201 -31.28 74.35 -25.34
C GLU A 201 -30.06 73.68 -26.03
N VAL A 202 -29.27 74.41 -26.83
CA VAL A 202 -28.00 73.95 -27.41
C VAL A 202 -26.94 73.72 -26.34
N ILE A 203 -26.76 74.64 -25.39
CA ILE A 203 -25.80 74.49 -24.28
C ILE A 203 -26.17 73.28 -23.40
N ASP A 204 -27.46 73.02 -23.17
CA ASP A 204 -27.92 71.86 -22.42
C ASP A 204 -27.85 70.55 -23.22
N LEU A 205 -28.04 70.60 -24.54
CA LEU A 205 -27.75 69.49 -25.46
C LEU A 205 -26.25 69.21 -25.57
N GLU A 206 -25.38 70.22 -25.54
CA GLU A 206 -23.92 70.08 -25.50
C GLU A 206 -23.46 69.44 -24.19
N LYS A 207 -23.97 69.89 -23.04
CA LYS A 207 -23.76 69.23 -21.74
C LYS A 207 -24.23 67.77 -21.78
N ARG A 208 -25.40 67.50 -22.35
CA ARG A 208 -25.97 66.15 -22.44
C ARG A 208 -25.17 65.24 -23.39
N LEU A 209 -24.69 65.78 -24.51
CA LEU A 209 -23.79 65.10 -25.43
C LEU A 209 -22.42 64.83 -24.80
N GLN A 210 -21.89 65.76 -24.00
CA GLN A 210 -20.62 65.58 -23.30
C GLN A 210 -20.75 64.55 -22.16
N MET A 211 -21.85 64.57 -21.40
CA MET A 211 -22.21 63.48 -20.47
C MET A 211 -22.31 62.12 -21.17
N GLN A 212 -22.96 62.08 -22.34
CA GLN A 212 -23.09 60.85 -23.12
C GLN A 212 -21.74 60.36 -23.67
N ARG A 213 -20.82 61.28 -24.05
CA ARG A 213 -19.45 60.95 -24.46
C ARG A 213 -18.62 60.37 -23.32
N TYR A 214 -18.66 60.96 -22.13
CA TYR A 214 -18.00 60.37 -20.95
C TYR A 214 -18.58 59.01 -20.59
N TYR A 215 -19.89 58.82 -20.75
CA TYR A 215 -20.53 57.51 -20.55
C TYR A 215 -20.07 56.47 -21.59
N SER A 216 -20.01 56.83 -22.88
CA SER A 216 -19.50 55.91 -23.91
C SER A 216 -18.01 55.61 -23.74
N GLU A 217 -17.18 56.59 -23.40
CA GLU A 217 -15.74 56.39 -23.13
C GLU A 217 -15.51 55.50 -21.91
N SER A 218 -16.32 55.65 -20.84
CA SER A 218 -16.32 54.75 -19.69
C SER A 218 -16.77 53.33 -20.05
N LEU A 219 -17.74 53.18 -20.96
CA LEU A 219 -18.17 51.85 -21.44
C LEU A 219 -17.09 51.20 -22.32
N GLU A 220 -16.47 51.93 -23.24
CA GLU A 220 -15.35 51.42 -24.06
C GLU A 220 -14.16 50.98 -23.20
N TYR A 221 -13.87 51.70 -22.11
CA TYR A 221 -12.84 51.30 -21.15
C TYR A 221 -13.19 49.98 -20.43
N ILE A 222 -14.44 49.84 -19.97
CA ILE A 222 -14.93 48.61 -19.34
C ILE A 222 -14.94 47.44 -20.34
N ILE A 223 -15.38 47.67 -21.57
CA ILE A 223 -15.38 46.69 -22.66
C ILE A 223 -13.96 46.21 -22.94
N ARG A 224 -12.99 47.13 -23.13
CA ARG A 224 -11.58 46.74 -23.32
C ARG A 224 -11.03 45.92 -22.16
N ASN A 225 -11.29 46.30 -20.91
CA ASN A 225 -10.84 45.52 -19.75
C ASN A 225 -11.50 44.13 -19.67
N ASN A 226 -12.75 44.02 -20.13
CA ASN A 226 -13.45 42.74 -20.24
C ASN A 226 -12.89 41.89 -21.39
N GLU A 227 -12.56 42.45 -22.55
CA GLU A 227 -11.83 41.76 -23.63
C GLU A 227 -10.45 41.29 -23.16
N ASP A 228 -9.75 42.12 -22.40
CA ASP A 228 -8.44 41.82 -21.82
C ASP A 228 -8.49 40.73 -20.75
N THR A 229 -9.62 40.52 -20.08
CA THR A 229 -9.82 39.39 -19.14
C THR A 229 -10.38 38.15 -19.85
N LEU A 230 -11.20 38.32 -20.89
CA LEU A 230 -11.70 37.23 -21.74
C LEU A 230 -10.56 36.56 -22.54
N THR A 231 -9.60 37.34 -23.05
CA THR A 231 -8.41 36.81 -23.74
C THR A 231 -7.48 36.07 -22.77
N LYS A 232 -7.25 36.61 -21.57
CA LYS A 232 -6.47 35.94 -20.50
C LYS A 232 -7.13 34.63 -20.05
N THR A 233 -8.45 34.60 -19.85
CA THR A 233 -9.18 33.38 -19.50
C THR A 233 -9.28 32.39 -20.67
N SER A 234 -9.45 32.84 -21.91
CA SER A 234 -9.36 31.97 -23.09
C SER A 234 -7.98 31.31 -23.21
N ALA A 235 -6.91 32.02 -22.86
CA ALA A 235 -5.56 31.47 -22.83
C ALA A 235 -5.39 30.40 -21.73
N THR A 236 -5.89 30.63 -20.51
CA THR A 236 -5.82 29.60 -19.44
C THR A 236 -6.69 28.39 -19.74
N VAL A 237 -7.87 28.57 -20.34
CA VAL A 237 -8.73 27.46 -20.81
C VAL A 237 -7.99 26.60 -21.84
N LYS A 238 -7.35 27.21 -22.86
CA LYS A 238 -6.56 26.46 -23.86
C LYS A 238 -5.39 25.68 -23.26
N VAL A 239 -4.74 26.23 -22.24
CA VAL A 239 -3.70 25.49 -21.49
C VAL A 239 -4.32 24.29 -20.78
N LEU A 240 -5.40 24.48 -20.02
CA LEU A 240 -6.11 23.40 -19.30
C LEU A 240 -6.68 22.33 -20.25
N GLU A 241 -7.15 22.70 -21.44
CA GLU A 241 -7.55 21.76 -22.50
C GLU A 241 -6.36 20.92 -22.98
N SER A 242 -5.20 21.54 -23.19
CA SER A 242 -3.98 20.81 -23.56
C SER A 242 -3.48 19.88 -22.44
N GLU A 243 -3.61 20.29 -21.18
CA GLU A 243 -3.27 19.45 -20.02
C GLU A 243 -4.25 18.28 -19.88
N LYS A 244 -5.55 18.52 -20.06
CA LYS A 244 -6.59 17.47 -20.13
C LYS A 244 -6.27 16.46 -21.24
N GLN A 245 -5.97 16.91 -22.46
CA GLN A 245 -5.61 16.02 -23.56
C GLN A 245 -4.35 15.19 -23.26
N ASN A 246 -3.33 15.81 -22.64
CA ASN A 246 -2.13 15.11 -22.18
C ASN A 246 -2.41 14.09 -21.06
N LEU A 247 -3.34 14.38 -20.14
CA LEU A 247 -3.77 13.44 -19.10
C LEU A 247 -4.58 12.29 -19.67
N GLU A 248 -5.51 12.54 -20.60
CA GLU A 248 -6.24 11.49 -21.31
C GLU A 248 -5.29 10.59 -22.13
N ALA A 249 -4.30 11.17 -22.81
CA ALA A 249 -3.30 10.38 -23.55
C ALA A 249 -2.48 9.48 -22.63
N LYS A 250 -2.03 9.99 -21.47
CA LYS A 250 -1.36 9.19 -20.42
C LYS A 250 -2.28 8.08 -19.87
N LEU A 251 -3.56 8.38 -19.64
CA LEU A 251 -4.52 7.43 -19.10
C LEU A 251 -4.84 6.30 -20.10
N ARG A 252 -4.98 6.62 -21.41
CA ARG A 252 -5.09 5.62 -22.48
C ARG A 252 -3.83 4.75 -22.59
N ALA A 253 -2.62 5.34 -22.48
CA ALA A 253 -1.38 4.56 -22.47
C ALA A 253 -1.27 3.62 -21.25
N LEU A 254 -1.75 4.04 -20.07
CA LEU A 254 -1.84 3.20 -18.88
C LEU A 254 -2.89 2.09 -19.02
N MET A 255 -4.02 2.34 -19.70
CA MET A 255 -4.98 1.28 -20.03
C MET A 255 -4.37 0.25 -20.98
N ASN A 256 -3.77 0.67 -22.09
CA ASN A 256 -3.15 -0.23 -23.07
C ASN A 256 -2.07 -1.11 -22.40
N THR A 257 -1.19 -0.52 -21.59
CA THR A 257 -0.13 -1.29 -20.90
C THR A 257 -0.68 -2.23 -19.81
N ALA A 258 -1.81 -1.90 -19.18
CA ALA A 258 -2.51 -2.83 -18.28
C ALA A 258 -3.18 -3.99 -19.04
N GLU A 259 -3.71 -3.75 -20.24
CA GLU A 259 -4.26 -4.79 -21.12
C GLU A 259 -3.17 -5.70 -21.69
N GLU A 260 -2.02 -5.15 -22.12
CA GLU A 260 -0.83 -5.93 -22.49
C GLU A 260 -0.35 -6.82 -21.33
N GLN A 261 -0.25 -6.28 -20.11
CA GLN A 261 0.10 -7.07 -18.92
C GLN A 261 -0.91 -8.18 -18.63
N LYS A 262 -2.22 -7.90 -18.79
CA LYS A 262 -3.29 -8.88 -18.64
C LYS A 262 -3.19 -10.00 -19.68
N GLU A 263 -2.86 -9.67 -20.93
CA GLU A 263 -2.68 -10.66 -21.99
C GLU A 263 -1.40 -11.50 -21.80
N ILE A 264 -0.29 -10.87 -21.38
CA ILE A 264 0.94 -11.57 -20.99
C ILE A 264 0.66 -12.54 -19.84
N ASN A 265 -0.09 -12.12 -18.81
CA ASN A 265 -0.48 -13.00 -17.71
C ASN A 265 -1.40 -14.16 -18.16
N ALA A 266 -2.32 -13.92 -19.10
CA ALA A 266 -3.13 -14.99 -19.68
C ALA A 266 -2.28 -16.01 -20.47
N ARG A 267 -1.33 -15.53 -21.28
CA ARG A 267 -0.36 -16.37 -22.01
C ARG A 267 0.55 -17.15 -21.05
N LEU A 268 0.96 -16.56 -19.93
CA LEU A 268 1.74 -17.24 -18.88
C LEU A 268 0.91 -18.31 -18.16
N MET A 269 -0.34 -18.02 -17.77
CA MET A 269 -1.26 -19.01 -17.18
C MET A 269 -1.47 -20.21 -18.10
N HIS A 270 -1.77 -19.98 -19.38
CA HIS A 270 -1.93 -21.06 -20.36
C HIS A 270 -0.63 -21.88 -20.54
N LYS A 271 0.54 -21.27 -20.38
CA LYS A 271 1.82 -22.00 -20.42
C LYS A 271 2.08 -22.80 -19.14
N VAL A 272 1.68 -22.30 -17.97
CA VAL A 272 1.68 -23.06 -16.71
C VAL A 272 0.72 -24.25 -16.78
N ASP A 273 -0.46 -24.09 -17.36
CA ASP A 273 -1.44 -25.16 -17.55
C ASP A 273 -1.02 -26.23 -18.57
N LEU A 274 -0.16 -25.87 -19.53
CA LEU A 274 0.53 -26.83 -20.41
C LEU A 274 1.61 -27.59 -19.65
N LEU A 275 2.51 -26.88 -18.96
CA LEU A 275 3.59 -27.49 -18.16
C LEU A 275 3.04 -28.40 -17.04
N ASN A 276 1.91 -28.04 -16.42
CA ASN A 276 1.23 -28.88 -15.43
C ASN A 276 0.66 -30.17 -16.05
N ARG A 277 0.15 -30.12 -17.29
CA ARG A 277 -0.27 -31.33 -18.03
C ARG A 277 0.93 -32.19 -18.39
N GLU A 278 2.00 -31.60 -18.93
CA GLU A 278 3.25 -32.32 -19.26
C GLU A 278 3.88 -32.97 -18.02
N LEU A 279 3.86 -32.29 -16.87
CA LEU A 279 4.30 -32.82 -15.57
C LEU A 279 3.40 -33.95 -15.07
N GLY A 280 2.08 -33.82 -15.23
CA GLY A 280 1.12 -34.89 -14.94
C GLY A 280 1.38 -36.15 -15.78
N ASP A 281 1.61 -35.95 -17.09
CA ASP A 281 1.96 -36.98 -18.05
C ASP A 281 3.32 -37.64 -17.73
N ALA A 282 4.31 -36.84 -17.32
CA ALA A 282 5.61 -37.32 -16.87
C ALA A 282 5.49 -38.16 -15.60
N ASN A 283 4.68 -37.73 -14.62
CA ASN A 283 4.38 -38.51 -13.41
C ASN A 283 3.62 -39.81 -13.73
N LEU A 284 2.71 -39.81 -14.72
CA LEU A 284 2.02 -41.00 -15.21
C LEU A 284 2.96 -41.97 -15.94
N LYS A 285 4.00 -41.47 -16.62
CA LYS A 285 5.07 -42.27 -17.22
C LYS A 285 6.04 -42.82 -16.16
N LEU A 286 6.38 -42.00 -15.15
CA LEU A 286 7.27 -42.35 -14.04
C LEU A 286 6.65 -43.44 -13.13
N THR A 287 5.38 -43.30 -12.75
CA THR A 287 4.66 -44.31 -11.95
C THR A 287 4.51 -45.64 -12.67
N LYS A 288 4.23 -45.63 -13.98
CA LYS A 288 4.29 -46.84 -14.82
C LYS A 288 5.69 -47.47 -14.83
N LYS A 289 6.75 -46.66 -14.94
CA LYS A 289 8.14 -47.16 -14.91
C LYS A 289 8.59 -47.66 -13.54
N ALA A 290 8.06 -47.11 -12.44
CA ALA A 290 8.25 -47.66 -11.10
C ALA A 290 7.57 -49.04 -10.97
N ALA A 291 6.31 -49.17 -11.43
CA ALA A 291 5.61 -50.45 -11.43
C ALA A 291 6.28 -51.50 -12.34
N ASP A 292 6.84 -51.10 -13.49
CA ASP A 292 7.68 -51.97 -14.33
C ASP A 292 8.96 -52.40 -13.58
N TYR A 293 9.62 -51.48 -12.88
CA TYR A 293 10.82 -51.75 -12.10
C TYR A 293 10.55 -52.74 -10.95
N ASP A 294 9.46 -52.57 -10.19
CA ASP A 294 9.08 -53.49 -9.12
C ASP A 294 8.73 -54.89 -9.65
N ARG A 295 8.11 -54.99 -10.83
CA ARG A 295 7.90 -56.27 -11.53
C ARG A 295 9.22 -56.92 -11.92
N ILE A 296 10.15 -56.17 -12.50
CA ILE A 296 11.49 -56.67 -12.86
C ILE A 296 12.26 -57.10 -11.61
N LYS A 297 12.18 -56.34 -10.52
CA LYS A 297 12.78 -56.67 -9.22
C LYS A 297 12.25 -58.00 -8.67
N LEU A 298 10.93 -58.22 -8.68
CA LEU A 298 10.31 -59.50 -8.29
C LEU A 298 10.77 -60.67 -9.19
N ILE A 299 10.99 -60.43 -10.49
CA ILE A 299 11.52 -61.44 -11.42
C ILE A 299 13.00 -61.74 -11.10
N VAL A 300 13.81 -60.73 -10.79
CA VAL A 300 15.21 -60.90 -10.38
C VAL A 300 15.32 -61.60 -9.02
N GLU A 301 14.43 -61.31 -8.07
CA GLU A 301 14.36 -62.01 -6.78
C GLU A 301 13.98 -63.49 -6.96
N LYS A 302 13.05 -63.82 -7.87
CA LYS A 302 12.76 -65.21 -8.27
C LYS A 302 13.98 -65.90 -8.88
N PHE A 303 14.59 -65.34 -9.93
CA PHE A 303 15.78 -65.93 -10.56
C PHE A 303 16.97 -66.04 -9.59
N ARG A 304 17.09 -65.15 -8.59
CA ARG A 304 18.08 -65.27 -7.52
C ARG A 304 17.76 -66.44 -6.58
N GLY A 305 16.49 -66.69 -6.29
CA GLY A 305 16.02 -67.88 -5.59
C GLY A 305 16.31 -69.16 -6.38
N ASP A 306 15.95 -69.19 -7.66
CA ASP A 306 16.16 -70.33 -8.56
C ASP A 306 17.66 -70.64 -8.72
N ASN A 307 18.52 -69.63 -8.91
CA ASN A 307 19.98 -69.80 -8.92
C ASN A 307 20.52 -70.33 -7.58
N ALA A 308 19.93 -69.93 -6.44
CA ALA A 308 20.32 -70.45 -5.13
C ALA A 308 19.85 -71.91 -4.89
N VAL A 309 18.78 -72.36 -5.57
CA VAL A 309 18.38 -73.77 -5.61
C VAL A 309 19.29 -74.55 -6.56
N GLN A 310 19.58 -74.02 -7.75
CA GLN A 310 20.49 -74.64 -8.72
C GLN A 310 21.91 -74.81 -8.16
N ALA A 311 22.44 -73.81 -7.45
CA ALA A 311 23.71 -73.91 -6.74
C ALA A 311 23.72 -75.04 -5.70
N LYS A 312 22.62 -75.23 -4.96
CA LYS A 312 22.48 -76.34 -4.00
C LYS A 312 22.41 -77.71 -4.69
N THR A 313 21.79 -77.80 -5.88
CA THR A 313 21.83 -79.04 -6.66
C THR A 313 23.19 -79.30 -7.29
N ILE A 314 23.94 -78.26 -7.69
CA ILE A 314 25.32 -78.41 -8.18
C ILE A 314 26.21 -78.96 -7.07
N VAL A 315 26.16 -78.39 -5.86
CA VAL A 315 26.94 -78.90 -4.71
C VAL A 315 26.59 -80.36 -4.39
N LYS A 316 25.31 -80.76 -4.42
CA LYS A 316 24.93 -82.16 -4.26
C LYS A 316 25.48 -83.07 -5.36
N ASN A 317 25.41 -82.63 -6.61
CA ASN A 317 25.97 -83.39 -7.73
C ASN A 317 27.50 -83.49 -7.61
N GLU A 318 28.19 -82.48 -7.07
CA GLU A 318 29.63 -82.52 -6.76
C GLU A 318 29.94 -83.48 -5.60
N GLU A 319 29.08 -83.53 -4.57
CA GLU A 319 29.16 -84.53 -3.49
C GLU A 319 28.97 -85.96 -4.03
N GLU A 320 27.93 -86.21 -4.84
CA GLU A 320 27.68 -87.50 -5.49
C GLU A 320 28.84 -87.91 -6.43
N ILE A 321 29.38 -86.97 -7.21
CA ILE A 321 30.58 -87.18 -8.04
C ILE A 321 31.81 -87.47 -7.17
N ALA A 322 31.96 -86.86 -6.00
CA ALA A 322 33.05 -87.14 -5.08
C ALA A 322 32.93 -88.54 -4.43
N GLU A 323 31.71 -89.01 -4.14
CA GLU A 323 31.44 -90.38 -3.70
C GLU A 323 31.70 -91.41 -4.80
N LEU A 324 31.23 -91.17 -6.03
CA LEU A 324 31.54 -92.04 -7.18
C LEU A 324 33.05 -92.11 -7.44
N HIS A 325 33.79 -90.99 -7.36
CA HIS A 325 35.26 -91.00 -7.44
C HIS A 325 35.94 -91.71 -6.26
N LYS A 326 35.26 -91.91 -5.13
CA LYS A 326 35.73 -92.68 -3.97
C LYS A 326 35.46 -94.18 -4.17
N GLU A 327 34.36 -94.55 -4.82
CA GLU A 327 34.07 -95.93 -5.22
C GLU A 327 34.98 -96.40 -6.36
N VAL A 328 35.20 -95.57 -7.39
CA VAL A 328 36.17 -95.85 -8.47
C VAL A 328 37.55 -96.10 -7.88
N ARG A 329 38.01 -95.28 -6.91
CA ARG A 329 39.31 -95.49 -6.23
C ARG A 329 39.38 -96.82 -5.46
N LYS A 330 38.33 -97.21 -4.73
CA LYS A 330 38.25 -98.55 -4.10
C LYS A 330 38.32 -99.66 -5.14
N SER A 331 37.67 -99.49 -6.30
CA SER A 331 37.70 -100.48 -7.38
C SER A 331 39.08 -100.59 -8.04
N ASP A 332 39.79 -99.47 -8.23
CA ASP A 332 41.19 -99.45 -8.69
C ASP A 332 42.14 -100.11 -7.69
N GLU A 333 41.90 -99.94 -6.39
CA GLU A 333 42.66 -100.62 -5.33
C GLU A 333 42.41 -102.12 -5.32
N ALA A 334 41.16 -102.57 -5.52
CA ALA A 334 40.83 -103.98 -5.72
C ALA A 334 41.46 -104.56 -7.00
N ILE A 335 41.45 -103.82 -8.11
CA ILE A 335 42.12 -104.20 -9.37
C ILE A 335 43.64 -104.28 -9.19
N LYS A 336 44.25 -103.39 -8.40
CA LYS A 336 45.68 -103.47 -8.03
C LYS A 336 45.98 -104.70 -7.16
N ALA A 337 45.10 -105.04 -6.22
CA ALA A 337 45.24 -106.25 -5.40
C ALA A 337 45.17 -107.54 -6.26
N LEU A 338 44.18 -107.65 -7.15
CA LEU A 338 44.05 -108.77 -8.08
C LEU A 338 45.27 -108.87 -9.04
N ARG A 339 45.79 -107.74 -9.54
CA ARG A 339 47.02 -107.70 -10.35
C ARG A 339 48.29 -108.07 -9.56
N LEU A 340 48.30 -107.94 -8.24
CA LEU A 340 49.36 -108.45 -7.36
C LEU A 340 49.22 -109.97 -7.18
N GLU A 341 48.01 -110.48 -7.04
CA GLU A 341 47.72 -111.92 -6.98
C GLU A 341 48.09 -112.63 -8.29
N ASP A 342 47.79 -112.05 -9.45
CA ASP A 342 48.21 -112.57 -10.76
C ASP A 342 49.73 -112.58 -10.94
N LYS A 343 50.45 -111.59 -10.40
CA LYS A 343 51.92 -111.60 -10.36
C LYS A 343 52.47 -112.73 -9.49
N ALA A 344 51.82 -113.04 -8.37
CA ALA A 344 52.18 -114.18 -7.53
C ALA A 344 51.90 -115.53 -8.23
N LYS A 345 50.75 -115.66 -8.90
CA LYS A 345 50.41 -116.84 -9.72
C LYS A 345 51.40 -117.03 -10.88
N ALA A 346 51.79 -115.96 -11.57
CA ALA A 346 52.82 -115.99 -12.62
C ALA A 346 54.20 -116.41 -12.08
N HIS A 347 54.58 -115.99 -10.88
CA HIS A 347 55.79 -116.47 -10.21
C HIS A 347 55.73 -117.98 -9.92
N SER A 348 54.57 -118.49 -9.46
CA SER A 348 54.37 -119.93 -9.24
C SER A 348 54.51 -120.75 -10.53
N ILE A 349 53.90 -120.28 -11.63
CA ILE A 349 54.05 -120.88 -12.97
C ILE A 349 55.52 -120.88 -13.42
N THR A 350 56.26 -119.80 -13.15
CA THR A 350 57.69 -119.70 -13.49
C THR A 350 58.55 -120.69 -12.68
N GLN A 351 58.23 -120.90 -11.40
CA GLN A 351 58.90 -121.90 -10.56
C GLN A 351 58.62 -123.35 -11.00
N LEU A 352 57.41 -123.64 -11.51
CA LEU A 352 57.08 -124.94 -12.11
C LEU A 352 57.82 -125.17 -13.44
N ASN A 353 57.89 -124.17 -14.31
CA ASN A 353 58.61 -124.24 -15.59
C ASN A 353 60.12 -124.48 -15.39
N ASN A 354 60.73 -123.87 -14.36
CA ASN A 354 62.13 -124.11 -14.01
C ASN A 354 62.38 -125.51 -13.42
N LYS A 355 61.39 -126.13 -12.77
CA LYS A 355 61.47 -127.56 -12.36
C LYS A 355 61.36 -128.49 -13.57
N TYR A 356 60.50 -128.19 -14.53
CA TYR A 356 60.35 -128.95 -15.78
C TYR A 356 61.65 -128.96 -16.60
N LYS A 357 62.31 -127.81 -16.79
CA LYS A 357 63.59 -127.73 -17.52
C LYS A 357 64.71 -128.58 -16.90
N LYS A 358 64.73 -128.74 -15.58
CA LYS A 358 65.76 -129.56 -14.91
C LYS A 358 65.58 -131.05 -15.19
N ALA A 359 64.34 -131.54 -15.27
CA ALA A 359 64.05 -132.95 -15.57
C ALA A 359 64.38 -133.36 -17.02
N VAL A 360 64.40 -132.42 -17.97
CA VAL A 360 64.76 -132.68 -19.37
C VAL A 360 66.27 -132.92 -19.54
N GLN A 361 67.11 -132.39 -18.63
CA GLN A 361 68.56 -132.47 -18.74
C GLN A 361 69.16 -133.81 -18.28
N ASP A 362 68.41 -134.60 -17.52
CA ASP A 362 68.89 -135.88 -16.95
C ASP A 362 68.64 -137.11 -17.85
N HIS A 363 67.95 -136.97 -19.00
CA HIS A 363 67.55 -138.10 -19.86
C HIS A 363 68.52 -138.40 -21.03
N SER A 364 69.33 -137.44 -21.50
CA SER A 364 70.15 -137.58 -22.71
C SER A 364 71.50 -138.29 -22.53
N SER A 365 71.78 -138.81 -21.33
CA SER A 365 73.07 -139.33 -20.86
C SER A 365 73.49 -140.73 -21.38
N VAL A 366 72.87 -141.24 -22.46
CA VAL A 366 73.00 -142.65 -22.90
C VAL A 366 73.33 -142.82 -24.40
N SER A 367 74.21 -141.99 -24.97
CA SER A 367 74.66 -142.15 -26.37
C SER A 367 76.15 -141.92 -26.63
N SER A 368 77.02 -142.45 -25.76
CA SER A 368 78.43 -142.69 -26.11
C SER A 368 78.60 -144.10 -26.68
N LYS A 369 78.52 -144.26 -28.03
CA LYS A 369 78.90 -145.50 -28.74
C LYS A 369 78.91 -145.36 -30.29
N PHE A 370 79.87 -144.65 -30.87
CA PHE A 370 80.66 -145.13 -32.03
C PHE A 370 81.85 -144.18 -32.34
N TYR A 371 82.83 -144.69 -33.09
CA TYR A 371 84.17 -144.14 -33.31
C TYR A 371 84.59 -144.39 -34.79
N LYS A 372 85.64 -143.70 -35.29
CA LYS A 372 86.33 -143.92 -36.60
C LYS A 372 85.49 -143.47 -37.84
N ILE A 373 86.05 -143.03 -38.99
CA ILE A 373 87.44 -143.00 -39.50
C ILE A 373 87.61 -141.94 -40.63
N ASN A 374 88.86 -141.50 -40.89
CA ASN A 374 89.43 -140.78 -42.06
C ASN A 374 88.75 -139.52 -42.67
N ARG A 375 89.46 -138.49 -43.20
CA ARG A 375 90.80 -138.26 -43.81
C ARG A 375 90.94 -138.40 -45.35
N VAL A 376 91.35 -137.28 -45.96
CA VAL A 376 92.53 -137.09 -46.85
C VAL A 376 92.39 -137.18 -48.38
N ASN A 377 92.82 -136.06 -49.00
CA ASN A 377 93.46 -135.80 -50.30
C ASN A 377 92.92 -136.27 -51.66
N ASN A 378 93.19 -135.39 -52.63
CA ASN A 378 93.58 -135.74 -54.00
C ASN A 378 94.60 -136.90 -54.04
N SER A 379 94.23 -137.98 -54.70
CA SER A 379 95.15 -138.75 -55.55
C SER A 379 94.55 -138.68 -56.97
N LEU A 380 95.31 -138.32 -58.01
CA LEU A 380 96.29 -139.20 -58.66
C LEU A 380 95.67 -140.57 -58.95
N ASN A 381 95.07 -140.69 -60.14
CA ASN A 381 95.23 -141.77 -61.13
C ASN A 381 94.04 -141.72 -62.12
N GLU A 382 94.20 -141.98 -63.42
CA GLU A 382 95.42 -142.14 -64.24
C GLU A 382 95.03 -142.00 -65.72
N GLU A 383 96.02 -141.73 -66.57
CA GLU A 383 96.41 -142.42 -67.82
C GLU A 383 95.51 -143.49 -68.50
N VAL A 384 94.18 -143.47 -68.36
CA VAL A 384 93.26 -144.42 -69.04
C VAL A 384 93.04 -144.01 -70.50
N VAL A 385 94.13 -144.15 -71.25
CA VAL A 385 94.12 -144.78 -72.58
C VAL A 385 93.35 -143.99 -73.65
N ARG A 386 93.94 -142.85 -74.03
CA ARG A 386 93.70 -142.21 -75.34
C ARG A 386 94.11 -143.10 -76.54
N LEU A 387 94.91 -144.15 -76.31
CA LEU A 387 95.49 -145.02 -77.33
C LEU A 387 95.44 -146.52 -76.98
N LYS A 388 94.23 -147.09 -76.92
CA LYS A 388 94.00 -148.50 -77.28
C LYS A 388 93.19 -148.56 -78.57
N ASN A 389 93.79 -149.18 -79.58
CA ASN A 389 93.08 -149.88 -80.65
C ASN A 389 92.46 -149.01 -81.78
N GLN A 390 93.17 -147.97 -82.23
CA GLN A 390 93.55 -148.01 -83.65
C GLN A 390 94.48 -149.21 -83.84
N VAL A 391 94.39 -149.93 -84.98
CA VAL A 391 94.95 -151.29 -85.14
C VAL A 391 94.21 -152.36 -84.31
N ASN A 392 92.87 -152.34 -84.36
CA ASN A 392 92.10 -153.60 -84.49
C ASN A 392 91.46 -153.74 -85.89
N SER A 393 92.01 -153.01 -86.86
CA SER A 393 92.08 -153.44 -88.25
C SER A 393 93.26 -154.43 -88.39
N LEU A 394 93.01 -155.62 -88.96
CA LEU A 394 93.83 -156.36 -89.96
C LEU A 394 95.39 -156.17 -89.83
N GLU A 395 96.32 -157.12 -89.59
CA GLU A 395 96.50 -158.61 -89.80
C GLU A 395 97.72 -159.18 -88.95
N LYS A 396 98.19 -160.49 -88.93
CA LYS A 396 99.41 -160.95 -88.11
C LYS A 396 100.29 -162.31 -88.35
N GLY A 397 101.71 -162.31 -88.48
CA GLY A 397 102.84 -163.43 -88.39
C GLY A 397 104.46 -163.27 -88.76
N ILE A 398 105.47 -164.25 -88.57
CA ILE A 398 106.90 -164.59 -89.23
C ILE A 398 108.41 -164.62 -88.51
N MET A 399 109.57 -165.33 -88.97
CA MET A 399 110.99 -165.69 -88.31
C MET A 399 112.37 -166.11 -89.16
N ILE A 400 113.73 -166.23 -88.67
CA ILE A 400 115.05 -167.07 -89.10
C ILE A 400 116.64 -166.67 -88.69
N SER A 401 117.83 -167.46 -88.83
CA SER A 401 119.37 -167.19 -88.44
C SER A 401 120.71 -168.10 -88.89
N GLY A 402 122.09 -167.89 -88.55
CA GLY A 402 123.45 -168.67 -88.93
C GLY A 402 125.01 -168.37 -88.39
N GLN A 403 126.21 -169.12 -88.67
CA GLN A 403 127.70 -169.07 -88.05
C GLN A 403 129.10 -169.80 -88.67
N ARG A 404 130.49 -169.49 -88.39
CA ARG A 404 131.91 -170.29 -88.56
C ARG A 404 133.46 -169.69 -88.31
N TYR A 405 134.69 -170.41 -88.16
CA TYR A 405 136.23 -169.92 -88.04
C TYR A 405 137.64 -170.87 -87.97
N ASP A 406 138.99 -170.37 -87.92
CA ASP A 406 140.48 -170.80 -87.40
C ASP A 406 141.84 -171.56 -88.05
N GLU A 407 143.23 -171.26 -87.75
CA GLU A 407 144.65 -172.07 -87.87
C GLU A 407 146.23 -171.47 -87.70
N LEU A 408 147.46 -172.20 -87.58
CA LEU A 408 149.02 -171.74 -87.46
C LEU A 408 150.41 -172.71 -87.45
N ARG A 409 151.80 -172.30 -87.60
CA ARG A 409 153.24 -172.81 -86.98
C ARG A 409 154.68 -173.37 -87.70
N ARG A 410 156.05 -172.98 -87.44
CA ARG A 410 157.53 -173.70 -87.48
C ARG A 410 158.99 -172.86 -87.52
N LEU A 411 160.40 -173.13 -87.63
CA LEU A 411 161.63 -174.17 -87.74
C LEU A 411 163.24 -173.79 -87.34
N LYS A 412 164.48 -174.24 -87.91
CA LYS A 412 165.99 -174.28 -87.33
C LYS A 412 167.51 -174.11 -88.10
N ASP A 413 168.57 -175.05 -88.04
CA ASP A 413 170.18 -175.13 -88.01
C ASP A 413 171.36 -174.35 -88.80
N ASN A 414 172.57 -173.98 -88.21
CA ASN A 414 173.70 -173.24 -88.92
C ASN A 414 175.29 -173.38 -88.70
N VAL A 415 175.92 -173.73 -87.56
CA VAL A 415 177.34 -173.32 -87.21
C VAL A 415 178.53 -173.50 -88.20
N THR A 416 178.69 -174.59 -88.96
CA THR A 416 179.80 -174.65 -89.96
C THR A 416 179.54 -173.82 -91.22
N ARG A 417 178.30 -173.36 -91.42
CA ARG A 417 178.01 -172.25 -92.32
C ARG A 417 178.40 -170.92 -91.66
N GLU A 418 178.40 -170.80 -90.33
CA GLU A 418 178.53 -169.50 -89.64
C GLU A 418 179.83 -168.76 -89.89
N ARG A 419 181.04 -169.35 -89.91
CA ARG A 419 182.25 -168.53 -90.17
C ARG A 419 182.20 -167.84 -91.53
N ASP A 420 181.70 -168.54 -92.54
CA ASP A 420 181.66 -168.03 -93.90
C ASP A 420 180.35 -167.25 -94.18
N ASN A 421 179.30 -167.49 -93.38
CA ASN A 421 178.16 -166.57 -93.21
C ASN A 421 178.54 -165.29 -92.44
N LEU A 422 179.51 -165.26 -91.52
CA LEU A 422 179.85 -164.06 -90.75
C LEU A 422 180.34 -162.93 -91.68
N ARG A 423 181.00 -163.28 -92.80
CA ARG A 423 181.29 -162.34 -93.89
C ARG A 423 180.07 -161.97 -94.74
N SER A 424 179.03 -162.82 -94.81
CA SER A 424 177.72 -162.49 -95.39
C SER A 424 176.88 -161.58 -94.49
N ASP A 425 176.95 -161.77 -93.17
CA ASP A 425 176.07 -161.11 -92.20
C ASP A 425 176.52 -159.69 -91.84
N ILE A 426 177.83 -159.41 -91.88
CA ILE A 426 178.36 -158.03 -91.83
C ILE A 426 177.77 -157.16 -92.96
N VAL A 427 177.54 -157.74 -94.15
CA VAL A 427 176.92 -157.02 -95.27
C VAL A 427 175.41 -156.78 -95.03
N LYS A 428 174.71 -157.71 -94.38
CA LYS A 428 173.27 -157.59 -94.07
C LYS A 428 172.99 -156.54 -92.97
N LEU A 429 173.83 -156.49 -91.93
CA LEU A 429 173.69 -155.55 -90.82
C LEU A 429 173.77 -154.08 -91.28
N ASN A 430 174.63 -153.77 -92.26
CA ASN A 430 174.69 -152.42 -92.85
C ASN A 430 173.39 -152.02 -93.57
N ASN A 431 172.69 -152.96 -94.21
CA ASN A 431 171.42 -152.65 -94.88
C ASN A 431 170.31 -152.38 -93.85
N GLN A 432 170.22 -153.15 -92.76
CA GLN A 432 169.24 -152.91 -91.69
C GLN A 432 169.40 -151.55 -91.00
N ILE A 433 170.63 -151.02 -90.92
CA ILE A 433 170.92 -149.68 -90.38
C ILE A 433 170.38 -148.56 -91.31
N ALA A 434 170.22 -148.82 -92.61
CA ALA A 434 169.60 -147.86 -93.54
C ALA A 434 168.08 -147.78 -93.33
N ASP A 435 167.39 -148.91 -93.25
CA ASP A 435 165.93 -148.97 -93.09
C ASP A 435 165.46 -148.29 -91.79
N LEU A 436 166.16 -148.52 -90.68
CA LEU A 436 165.84 -147.92 -89.38
C LEU A 436 165.91 -146.38 -89.40
N LYS A 437 166.79 -145.77 -90.21
CA LYS A 437 166.83 -144.31 -90.37
C LYS A 437 165.59 -143.78 -91.07
N HIS A 438 165.06 -144.50 -92.06
CA HIS A 438 163.84 -144.11 -92.76
C HIS A 438 162.61 -144.14 -91.82
N THR A 439 162.51 -145.13 -90.94
CA THR A 439 161.42 -145.23 -89.95
C THR A 439 161.37 -144.05 -88.98
N ILE A 440 162.53 -143.54 -88.54
CA ILE A 440 162.62 -142.42 -87.59
C ILE A 440 162.07 -141.12 -88.20
N VAL A 441 162.33 -140.85 -89.49
CA VAL A 441 161.85 -139.63 -90.17
C VAL A 441 160.32 -139.57 -90.23
N ILE A 442 159.65 -140.71 -90.41
CA ILE A 442 158.18 -140.80 -90.45
C ILE A 442 157.56 -140.45 -89.08
N GLN A 443 158.20 -140.84 -87.97
CA GLN A 443 157.70 -140.57 -86.61
C GLN A 443 157.70 -139.06 -86.30
N ILE A 444 158.71 -138.32 -86.76
CA ILE A 444 158.83 -136.87 -86.53
C ILE A 444 157.65 -136.11 -87.16
N ASN A 445 157.33 -136.40 -88.43
CA ASN A 445 156.19 -135.78 -89.12
C ASN A 445 154.84 -135.98 -88.41
N ASN A 446 154.64 -137.08 -87.67
CA ASN A 446 153.40 -137.29 -86.90
C ASN A 446 153.32 -136.41 -85.64
N ILE A 447 154.46 -136.06 -85.04
CA ILE A 447 154.52 -135.21 -83.84
C ILE A 447 154.15 -133.77 -84.19
N ASP A 448 154.70 -133.22 -85.29
CA ASP A 448 154.42 -131.85 -85.73
C ASP A 448 152.93 -131.62 -86.08
N ASN A 449 152.27 -132.63 -86.66
CA ASN A 449 150.84 -132.57 -86.95
C ASN A 449 149.97 -132.47 -85.67
N LEU A 450 150.34 -133.18 -84.59
CA LEU A 450 149.60 -133.11 -83.32
C LEU A 450 149.75 -131.75 -82.61
N HIS A 451 150.92 -131.12 -82.72
CA HIS A 451 151.12 -129.76 -82.20
C HIS A 451 150.23 -128.70 -82.89
N LEU A 452 149.95 -128.87 -84.18
CA LEU A 452 149.08 -127.96 -84.94
C LEU A 452 147.63 -127.98 -84.46
N ASP A 453 147.10 -129.13 -84.03
CA ASP A 453 145.71 -129.24 -83.57
C ASP A 453 145.51 -128.75 -82.12
N ILE A 454 146.52 -128.91 -81.26
CA ILE A 454 146.49 -128.34 -79.89
C ILE A 454 146.34 -126.81 -79.94
N ASN A 455 147.07 -126.14 -80.84
CA ASN A 455 146.98 -124.68 -80.98
C ASN A 455 145.60 -124.19 -81.46
N LYS A 456 144.90 -124.96 -82.31
CA LYS A 456 143.53 -124.62 -82.76
C LYS A 456 142.50 -124.69 -81.63
N LEU A 457 142.72 -125.53 -80.62
CA LEU A 457 141.82 -125.66 -79.46
C LEU A 457 142.01 -124.53 -78.45
N ASN A 458 143.25 -124.09 -78.21
CA ASN A 458 143.54 -122.97 -77.30
C ASN A 458 142.87 -121.66 -77.75
N ILE A 459 142.91 -121.34 -79.05
CA ILE A 459 142.27 -120.12 -79.60
C ILE A 459 140.77 -120.10 -79.28
N LYS A 460 140.07 -121.22 -79.50
CA LYS A 460 138.62 -121.34 -79.20
C LYS A 460 138.29 -121.23 -77.70
N LEU A 461 139.22 -121.65 -76.83
CA LEU A 461 139.05 -121.54 -75.38
C LEU A 461 139.12 -120.08 -74.90
N ASP A 462 139.95 -119.24 -75.53
CA ASP A 462 140.06 -117.83 -75.18
C ASP A 462 138.92 -116.99 -75.77
N GLU A 463 138.45 -117.30 -76.98
CA GLU A 463 137.20 -116.72 -77.54
C GLU A 463 136.00 -116.93 -76.60
N ALA A 464 135.87 -118.13 -76.01
CA ALA A 464 134.80 -118.44 -75.06
C ALA A 464 134.85 -117.58 -73.78
N LYS A 465 136.04 -117.35 -73.22
CA LYS A 465 136.22 -116.51 -72.02
C LYS A 465 135.81 -115.06 -72.24
N VAL A 466 136.17 -114.49 -73.40
CA VAL A 466 135.81 -113.11 -73.77
C VAL A 466 134.30 -112.92 -73.85
N ASN A 467 133.58 -113.91 -74.39
CA ASN A 467 132.13 -113.86 -74.49
C ASN A 467 131.42 -113.94 -73.12
N VAL A 468 131.93 -114.75 -72.18
CA VAL A 468 131.40 -114.79 -70.80
C VAL A 468 131.57 -113.43 -70.11
N SER A 469 132.76 -112.83 -70.20
CA SER A 469 133.04 -111.54 -69.55
C SER A 469 132.16 -110.39 -70.06
N LYS A 470 131.74 -110.41 -71.33
CA LYS A 470 130.76 -109.45 -71.87
C LYS A 470 129.38 -109.64 -71.24
N ALA A 471 128.86 -110.87 -71.23
CA ALA A 471 127.54 -111.18 -70.70
C ALA A 471 127.41 -110.84 -69.20
N GLU A 472 128.48 -111.03 -68.41
CA GLU A 472 128.49 -110.63 -66.99
C GLU A 472 128.41 -109.11 -66.81
N LYS A 473 129.07 -108.34 -67.69
CA LYS A 473 129.05 -106.87 -67.67
C LYS A 473 127.68 -106.31 -68.08
N GLU A 474 127.10 -106.83 -69.16
CA GLU A 474 125.74 -106.48 -69.63
C GLU A 474 124.69 -106.76 -68.55
N ARG A 475 124.81 -107.89 -67.81
CA ARG A 475 123.94 -108.19 -66.67
C ARG A 475 124.10 -107.20 -65.51
N GLY A 476 125.31 -106.71 -65.26
CA GLY A 476 125.57 -105.69 -64.23
C GLY A 476 124.93 -104.35 -64.57
N GLU A 477 125.07 -103.92 -65.83
CA GLU A 477 124.50 -102.66 -66.33
C GLU A 477 122.96 -102.68 -66.27
N MET A 478 122.33 -103.77 -66.70
CA MET A 478 120.87 -103.98 -66.62
C MET A 478 120.33 -103.97 -65.18
N ALA A 479 121.10 -104.50 -64.21
CA ALA A 479 120.71 -104.47 -62.80
C ALA A 479 120.74 -103.04 -62.24
N GLN A 480 121.73 -102.23 -62.64
CA GLN A 480 121.87 -100.86 -62.19
C GLN A 480 120.83 -99.92 -62.84
N GLU A 481 120.42 -100.17 -64.08
CA GLU A 481 119.28 -99.48 -64.69
C GLU A 481 117.96 -99.75 -63.93
N MET A 482 117.70 -101.01 -63.55
CA MET A 482 116.54 -101.40 -62.73
C MET A 482 116.49 -100.66 -61.38
N GLU A 483 117.61 -100.58 -60.66
CA GLU A 483 117.71 -99.87 -59.38
C GLU A 483 117.30 -98.39 -59.53
N THR A 484 117.91 -97.68 -60.50
CA THR A 484 117.60 -96.25 -60.72
C THR A 484 116.22 -96.01 -61.31
N LEU A 485 115.53 -97.03 -61.84
CA LEU A 485 114.12 -96.93 -62.22
C LEU A 485 113.21 -97.11 -61.00
N HIS A 486 113.59 -97.94 -60.02
CA HIS A 486 112.87 -98.09 -58.76
C HIS A 486 112.89 -96.80 -57.94
N GLU A 487 114.06 -96.19 -57.75
CA GLU A 487 114.22 -94.90 -57.05
C GLU A 487 113.32 -93.80 -57.66
N LYS A 488 113.23 -93.74 -58.99
CA LYS A 488 112.37 -92.80 -59.71
C LYS A 488 110.89 -93.08 -59.48
N ILE A 489 110.49 -94.35 -59.40
CA ILE A 489 109.11 -94.75 -59.12
C ILE A 489 108.71 -94.37 -57.69
N GLU A 490 109.55 -94.62 -56.69
CA GLU A 490 109.28 -94.21 -55.30
C GLU A 490 109.18 -92.69 -55.18
N TYR A 491 110.12 -91.93 -55.76
CA TYR A 491 110.07 -90.47 -55.80
C TYR A 491 108.78 -89.93 -56.44
N PHE A 492 108.31 -90.53 -57.54
CA PHE A 492 107.03 -90.14 -58.14
C PHE A 492 105.82 -90.55 -57.29
N GLN A 493 105.86 -91.67 -56.57
CA GLN A 493 104.80 -92.06 -55.63
C GLN A 493 104.70 -91.09 -54.44
N GLU A 494 105.84 -90.70 -53.83
CA GLU A 494 105.85 -89.67 -52.79
C GLU A 494 105.28 -88.34 -53.30
N GLN A 495 105.71 -87.88 -54.48
CA GLN A 495 105.17 -86.65 -55.09
C GLN A 495 103.66 -86.75 -55.36
N ILE A 496 103.15 -87.90 -55.82
CA ILE A 496 101.71 -88.13 -55.99
C ILE A 496 100.97 -88.06 -54.66
N GLN A 497 101.50 -88.68 -53.59
CA GLN A 497 100.89 -88.66 -52.27
C GLN A 497 100.90 -87.25 -51.65
N LEU A 498 102.00 -86.52 -51.79
CA LEU A 498 102.14 -85.13 -51.34
C LEU A 498 101.19 -84.19 -52.11
N LYS A 499 100.98 -84.43 -53.41
CA LYS A 499 99.96 -83.74 -54.22
C LYS A 499 98.52 -84.11 -53.85
N SER A 500 98.25 -85.38 -53.54
CA SER A 500 96.95 -85.84 -53.05
C SER A 500 96.56 -85.12 -51.76
N ASN A 501 97.49 -85.05 -50.80
CA ASN A 501 97.30 -84.33 -49.54
C ASN A 501 97.07 -82.83 -49.74
N GLN A 502 97.74 -82.20 -50.73
CA GLN A 502 97.48 -80.80 -51.09
C GLN A 502 96.06 -80.60 -51.68
N VAL A 503 95.52 -81.59 -52.40
CA VAL A 503 94.15 -81.53 -52.94
C VAL A 503 93.09 -81.73 -51.86
N THR A 504 93.29 -82.62 -50.88
CA THR A 504 92.39 -82.75 -49.72
C THR A 504 92.38 -81.47 -48.89
N ASP A 505 93.56 -80.91 -48.58
CA ASP A 505 93.69 -79.64 -47.84
C ASP A 505 92.93 -78.49 -48.51
N LEU A 506 93.04 -78.38 -49.85
CA LEU A 506 92.38 -77.32 -50.61
C LEU A 506 90.86 -77.55 -50.75
N THR A 507 90.40 -78.80 -50.85
CA THR A 507 88.96 -79.10 -50.93
C THR A 507 88.25 -78.93 -49.59
N GLU A 508 88.88 -79.26 -48.46
CA GLU A 508 88.36 -78.91 -47.13
C GLU A 508 88.28 -77.39 -46.93
N LYS A 509 89.34 -76.65 -47.28
CA LYS A 509 89.35 -75.17 -47.20
C LYS A 509 88.27 -74.56 -48.10
N LEU A 510 88.03 -75.12 -49.28
CA LEU A 510 86.93 -74.71 -50.17
C LEU A 510 85.56 -74.95 -49.52
N GLN A 511 85.32 -76.13 -48.93
CA GLN A 511 84.06 -76.44 -48.24
C GLN A 511 83.83 -75.53 -47.03
N GLN A 512 84.85 -75.30 -46.19
CA GLN A 512 84.78 -74.38 -45.05
C GLN A 512 84.41 -72.94 -45.49
N LYS A 513 85.01 -72.44 -46.58
CA LYS A 513 84.65 -71.13 -47.15
C LYS A 513 83.24 -71.13 -47.75
N HIS A 514 82.79 -72.22 -48.35
CA HIS A 514 81.42 -72.35 -48.87
C HIS A 514 80.37 -72.32 -47.75
N PHE A 515 80.60 -73.04 -46.64
CA PHE A 515 79.75 -72.97 -45.45
C PHE A 515 79.74 -71.56 -44.82
N ALA A 516 80.90 -70.90 -44.73
CA ALA A 516 80.99 -69.53 -44.24
C ALA A 516 80.19 -68.54 -45.13
N LEU A 517 80.25 -68.70 -46.46
CA LEU A 517 79.50 -67.88 -47.41
C LEU A 517 77.98 -68.10 -47.26
N ILE A 518 77.52 -69.35 -47.14
CA ILE A 518 76.11 -69.67 -46.85
C ILE A 518 75.66 -69.01 -45.53
N ASN A 519 76.49 -69.06 -44.49
CA ASN A 519 76.13 -68.48 -43.19
C ASN A 519 76.05 -66.94 -43.25
N MET A 520 77.00 -66.29 -43.92
CA MET A 520 76.98 -64.84 -44.18
C MET A 520 75.76 -64.42 -45.00
N LYS A 521 75.38 -65.21 -46.02
CA LYS A 521 74.15 -64.96 -46.80
C LYS A 521 72.90 -65.01 -45.91
N LYS A 522 72.76 -66.04 -45.07
CA LYS A 522 71.63 -66.14 -44.12
C LYS A 522 71.58 -64.97 -43.13
N GLN A 523 72.74 -64.51 -42.65
CA GLN A 523 72.83 -63.35 -41.75
C GLN A 523 72.41 -62.05 -42.47
N LEU A 524 72.82 -61.86 -43.73
CA LEU A 524 72.38 -60.72 -44.55
C LEU A 524 70.88 -60.76 -44.86
N GLU A 525 70.30 -61.94 -45.12
CA GLU A 525 68.86 -62.13 -45.31
C GLU A 525 68.06 -61.81 -44.04
N ALA A 526 68.54 -62.25 -42.87
CA ALA A 526 67.97 -61.92 -41.57
C ALA A 526 68.02 -60.41 -41.30
N VAL A 527 69.19 -59.78 -41.38
CA VAL A 527 69.37 -58.33 -41.17
C VAL A 527 68.56 -57.50 -42.18
N HIS A 528 68.39 -57.99 -43.42
CA HIS A 528 67.51 -57.34 -44.39
C HIS A 528 66.03 -57.42 -43.97
N SER A 529 65.58 -58.57 -43.46
CA SER A 529 64.21 -58.71 -42.94
C SER A 529 63.97 -57.83 -41.70
N GLU A 530 64.93 -57.75 -40.78
CA GLU A 530 64.89 -56.86 -39.62
C GLU A 530 64.85 -55.39 -40.04
N LYS A 531 65.69 -54.97 -40.99
CA LYS A 531 65.64 -53.62 -41.58
C LYS A 531 64.27 -53.31 -42.18
N MET A 532 63.66 -54.26 -42.91
CA MET A 532 62.33 -54.10 -43.51
C MET A 532 61.19 -54.06 -42.47
N ILE A 533 61.38 -54.67 -41.29
CA ILE A 533 60.44 -54.55 -40.17
C ILE A 533 60.62 -53.19 -39.48
N LEU A 534 61.85 -52.82 -39.14
CA LEU A 534 62.18 -51.54 -38.50
C LEU A 534 61.78 -50.33 -39.36
N GLN A 535 61.92 -50.42 -40.69
CA GLN A 535 61.45 -49.37 -41.60
C GLN A 535 59.93 -49.21 -41.55
N ARG A 536 59.16 -50.31 -41.63
CA ARG A 536 57.68 -50.23 -41.53
C ARG A 536 57.25 -49.71 -40.16
N ASN A 537 57.91 -50.13 -39.08
CA ASN A 537 57.62 -49.62 -37.74
C ASN A 537 57.92 -48.11 -37.63
N LEU A 538 59.00 -47.62 -38.25
CA LEU A 538 59.30 -46.18 -38.34
C LEU A 538 58.23 -45.42 -39.12
N GLU A 539 57.80 -45.95 -40.27
CA GLU A 539 56.72 -45.39 -41.09
C GLU A 539 55.38 -45.35 -40.30
N THR A 540 55.03 -46.41 -39.59
CA THR A 540 53.84 -46.45 -38.71
C THR A 540 53.95 -45.43 -37.58
N CYS A 541 55.05 -45.39 -36.83
CA CYS A 541 55.25 -44.43 -35.74
C CYS A 541 55.26 -42.97 -36.22
N THR A 542 55.69 -42.68 -37.45
CA THR A 542 55.60 -41.31 -38.01
C THR A 542 54.15 -40.95 -38.38
N GLN A 543 53.38 -41.88 -38.96
CA GLN A 543 51.94 -41.70 -39.18
C GLN A 543 51.17 -41.52 -37.86
N GLU A 544 51.46 -42.31 -36.84
CA GLU A 544 50.86 -42.18 -35.50
C GLU A 544 51.16 -40.81 -34.88
N ARG A 545 52.44 -40.38 -34.89
CA ARG A 545 52.84 -39.04 -34.41
C ARG A 545 52.08 -37.92 -35.12
N ASP A 546 51.91 -38.02 -36.44
CA ASP A 546 51.28 -36.97 -37.22
C ASP A 546 49.74 -37.00 -37.06
N ASN A 547 49.14 -38.19 -36.87
CA ASN A 547 47.76 -38.35 -36.40
C ASN A 547 47.55 -37.74 -35.00
N PHE A 548 48.47 -37.96 -34.05
CA PHE A 548 48.41 -37.33 -32.73
C PHE A 548 48.54 -35.80 -32.81
N ARG A 549 49.33 -35.26 -33.75
CA ARG A 549 49.39 -33.81 -34.03
C ARG A 549 48.05 -33.26 -34.54
N VAL A 550 47.39 -33.95 -35.48
CA VAL A 550 46.07 -33.56 -35.98
C VAL A 550 44.99 -33.69 -34.90
N LEU A 551 45.09 -34.70 -34.04
CA LEU A 551 44.22 -34.83 -32.88
C LEU A 551 44.45 -33.69 -31.88
N GLN A 552 45.70 -33.33 -31.59
CA GLN A 552 46.09 -32.25 -30.68
C GLN A 552 45.58 -30.87 -31.15
N THR A 553 45.67 -30.57 -32.45
CA THR A 553 45.11 -29.31 -32.99
C THR A 553 43.58 -29.31 -32.93
N LYS A 554 42.93 -30.44 -33.23
CA LYS A 554 41.48 -30.59 -33.09
C LYS A 554 41.00 -30.41 -31.64
N THR A 555 41.65 -31.05 -30.67
CA THR A 555 41.30 -30.90 -29.25
C THR A 555 41.61 -29.50 -28.73
N SER A 556 42.69 -28.88 -29.18
CA SER A 556 43.00 -27.47 -28.85
C SER A 556 41.92 -26.50 -29.37
N HIS A 557 41.40 -26.74 -30.58
CA HIS A 557 40.28 -25.99 -31.11
C HIS A 557 38.98 -26.23 -30.32
N GLN A 558 38.69 -27.47 -29.90
CA GLN A 558 37.55 -27.77 -29.04
C GLN A 558 37.69 -27.12 -27.65
N ILE A 559 38.88 -27.10 -27.06
CA ILE A 559 39.15 -26.42 -25.78
C ILE A 559 38.92 -24.91 -25.91
N THR A 560 39.37 -24.28 -26.99
CA THR A 560 39.14 -22.84 -27.22
C THR A 560 37.68 -22.51 -27.53
N GLN A 561 36.96 -23.37 -28.27
CA GLN A 561 35.49 -23.25 -28.43
C GLN A 561 34.77 -23.32 -27.06
N LEU A 562 35.03 -24.35 -26.25
CA LEU A 562 34.42 -24.52 -24.93
C LEU A 562 34.81 -23.39 -23.97
N THR A 563 36.03 -22.85 -24.05
CA THR A 563 36.45 -21.68 -23.24
C THR A 563 35.68 -20.41 -23.65
N ASN A 564 35.43 -20.22 -24.94
CA ASN A 564 34.60 -19.13 -25.44
C ASN A 564 33.13 -19.30 -25.02
N GLU A 565 32.58 -20.51 -25.07
CA GLU A 565 31.22 -20.81 -24.56
C GLU A 565 31.11 -20.57 -23.05
N ILE A 566 32.12 -20.97 -22.25
CA ILE A 566 32.17 -20.70 -20.81
C ILE A 566 32.19 -19.19 -20.54
N SER A 567 33.02 -18.40 -21.25
CA SER A 567 33.05 -16.94 -21.05
C SER A 567 31.75 -16.24 -21.50
N ALA A 568 31.13 -16.70 -22.60
CA ALA A 568 29.82 -16.22 -23.04
C ALA A 568 28.71 -16.54 -22.01
N ASN A 569 28.72 -17.75 -21.45
CA ASN A 569 27.82 -18.16 -20.37
C ASN A 569 28.07 -17.37 -19.08
N GLN A 570 29.32 -17.11 -18.71
CA GLN A 570 29.66 -16.27 -17.55
C GLN A 570 29.15 -14.84 -17.72
N ASN A 571 29.32 -14.25 -18.90
CA ASN A 571 28.76 -12.93 -19.23
C ASN A 571 27.22 -12.95 -19.19
N LYS A 572 26.58 -14.03 -19.65
CA LYS A 572 25.13 -14.23 -19.54
C LYS A 572 24.67 -14.30 -18.08
N ILE A 573 25.35 -15.08 -17.25
CA ILE A 573 25.10 -15.19 -15.80
C ILE A 573 25.25 -13.82 -15.12
N ASN A 574 26.32 -13.09 -15.40
CA ASN A 574 26.54 -11.73 -14.87
C ASN A 574 25.39 -10.78 -15.28
N SER A 575 24.94 -10.84 -16.54
CA SER A 575 23.80 -10.02 -17.01
C SER A 575 22.46 -10.39 -16.34
N LEU A 576 22.26 -11.68 -16.02
CA LEU A 576 21.08 -12.16 -15.30
C LEU A 576 21.13 -11.75 -13.83
N ASN A 577 22.29 -11.84 -13.18
CA ASN A 577 22.49 -11.38 -11.80
C ASN A 577 22.18 -9.88 -11.67
N LEU A 578 22.70 -9.03 -12.57
CA LEU A 578 22.38 -7.60 -12.62
C LEU A 578 20.91 -7.29 -12.92
N ARG A 579 20.14 -8.25 -13.50
CA ARG A 579 18.69 -8.13 -13.65
C ARG A 579 17.94 -8.60 -12.41
N ILE A 580 18.43 -9.65 -11.73
CA ILE A 580 17.92 -10.15 -10.46
C ILE A 580 18.11 -9.11 -9.34
N GLU A 581 19.25 -8.41 -9.29
CA GLU A 581 19.49 -7.32 -8.35
C GLU A 581 18.51 -6.15 -8.56
N ARG A 582 18.30 -5.73 -9.81
CA ARG A 582 17.26 -4.73 -10.15
C ARG A 582 15.88 -5.19 -9.69
N LEU A 583 15.45 -6.38 -10.09
CA LEU A 583 14.15 -6.93 -9.68
C LEU A 583 14.00 -7.11 -8.15
N ASN A 584 15.10 -7.34 -7.42
CA ASN A 584 15.10 -7.38 -5.96
C ASN A 584 15.02 -5.99 -5.32
N ASN A 585 15.48 -4.93 -5.98
CA ASN A 585 15.28 -3.55 -5.53
C ASN A 585 13.86 -3.09 -5.89
N ASP A 586 13.42 -3.27 -7.14
CA ASP A 586 12.04 -3.04 -7.59
C ASP A 586 11.02 -3.69 -6.61
N LYS A 587 11.32 -4.92 -6.15
CA LYS A 587 10.54 -5.65 -5.14
C LYS A 587 10.59 -5.03 -3.74
N LYS A 588 11.73 -4.53 -3.25
CA LYS A 588 11.83 -3.85 -1.96
C LYS A 588 11.04 -2.54 -1.97
N ASP A 589 11.15 -1.80 -3.06
CA ASP A 589 10.51 -0.50 -3.23
C ASP A 589 8.98 -0.69 -3.24
N LEU A 590 8.47 -1.64 -4.04
CA LEU A 590 7.07 -2.07 -4.02
C LEU A 590 6.62 -2.62 -2.64
N GLN A 591 7.48 -3.33 -1.90
CA GLN A 591 7.17 -3.75 -0.53
C GLN A 591 7.10 -2.56 0.46
N SER A 592 7.89 -1.51 0.24
CA SER A 592 7.82 -0.28 1.04
C SER A 592 6.55 0.52 0.71
N GLU A 593 6.19 0.63 -0.57
CA GLU A 593 4.95 1.25 -1.02
C GLU A 593 3.72 0.51 -0.47
N LEU A 594 3.70 -0.83 -0.58
CA LEU A 594 2.63 -1.67 -0.03
C LEU A 594 2.45 -1.37 1.46
N LYS A 595 3.53 -1.40 2.25
CA LYS A 595 3.49 -1.12 3.69
C LYS A 595 3.01 0.31 3.99
N ASN A 596 3.38 1.29 3.17
CA ASN A 596 2.90 2.67 3.30
C ASN A 596 1.40 2.78 2.96
N LYS A 597 0.90 2.07 1.95
CA LYS A 597 -0.54 1.99 1.63
C LYS A 597 -1.33 1.22 2.70
N GLU A 598 -0.77 0.17 3.29
CA GLU A 598 -1.34 -0.54 4.44
C GLU A 598 -1.46 0.37 5.67
N ASN A 599 -0.42 1.17 5.97
CA ASN A 599 -0.45 2.16 7.04
C ASN A 599 -1.53 3.24 6.80
N LEU A 600 -1.64 3.76 5.57
CA LEU A 600 -2.68 4.71 5.18
C LEU A 600 -4.10 4.11 5.30
N LEU A 601 -4.31 2.87 4.84
CA LEU A 601 -5.56 2.14 5.02
C LEU A 601 -5.87 1.87 6.50
N SER A 602 -4.85 1.64 7.32
CA SER A 602 -4.99 1.46 8.78
C SER A 602 -5.41 2.75 9.47
N SER A 603 -4.88 3.92 9.06
CA SER A 603 -5.35 5.23 9.53
C SER A 603 -6.78 5.46 9.10
N ALA A 604 -7.07 5.42 7.79
CA ALA A 604 -8.41 5.69 7.26
C ALA A 604 -9.50 4.78 7.85
N ARG A 605 -9.16 3.54 8.25
CA ARG A 605 -10.07 2.64 8.98
C ARG A 605 -10.32 3.05 10.44
N LYS A 606 -9.36 3.68 11.12
CA LYS A 606 -9.58 4.33 12.43
C LYS A 606 -10.41 5.59 12.26
N ASP A 607 -10.02 6.45 11.34
CA ASP A 607 -10.70 7.72 11.06
C ASP A 607 -12.18 7.50 10.72
N LEU A 608 -12.49 6.50 9.88
CA LEU A 608 -13.85 6.07 9.54
C LEU A 608 -14.60 5.45 10.74
N LYS A 609 -13.91 4.76 11.66
CA LYS A 609 -14.53 4.24 12.88
C LYS A 609 -14.87 5.37 13.86
N ASP A 610 -13.98 6.33 14.02
CA ASP A 610 -14.17 7.45 14.93
C ASP A 610 -15.23 8.43 14.39
N LEU A 611 -15.31 8.61 13.06
CA LEU A 611 -16.43 9.28 12.40
C LEU A 611 -17.76 8.54 12.59
N LYS A 612 -17.79 7.20 12.57
CA LYS A 612 -18.99 6.42 12.90
C LYS A 612 -19.43 6.64 14.35
N ILE A 613 -18.50 6.58 15.31
CA ILE A 613 -18.80 6.84 16.73
C ILE A 613 -19.32 8.27 16.94
N LYS A 614 -18.73 9.26 16.25
CA LYS A 614 -19.24 10.65 16.26
C LYS A 614 -20.66 10.73 15.69
N ASN A 615 -20.95 10.08 14.57
CA ASN A 615 -22.27 10.05 13.96
C ASN A 615 -23.32 9.35 14.86
N GLU A 616 -22.99 8.19 15.43
CA GLU A 616 -23.82 7.49 16.41
C GLU A 616 -24.11 8.33 17.68
N ASN A 617 -23.23 9.26 18.05
CA ASN A 617 -23.46 10.17 19.15
C ASN A 617 -24.30 11.38 18.73
N LEU A 618 -24.07 11.96 17.55
CA LEU A 618 -24.91 13.04 17.00
C LEU A 618 -26.35 12.58 16.80
N LEU A 619 -26.58 11.35 16.31
CA LEU A 619 -27.92 10.76 16.16
C LEU A 619 -28.64 10.59 17.51
N LYS A 620 -27.91 10.31 18.60
CA LYS A 620 -28.50 10.28 19.96
C LYS A 620 -28.86 11.69 20.42
N THR A 621 -27.97 12.67 20.24
CA THR A 621 -28.25 14.08 20.57
C THR A 621 -29.49 14.59 19.82
N ILE A 622 -29.59 14.30 18.52
CA ILE A 622 -30.77 14.65 17.70
C ILE A 622 -32.03 13.99 18.28
N SER A 623 -32.00 12.70 18.62
CA SER A 623 -33.18 12.01 19.18
C SER A 623 -33.56 12.52 20.59
N ASP A 624 -32.57 12.86 21.42
CA ASP A 624 -32.79 13.51 22.72
C ASP A 624 -33.38 14.92 22.56
N ASP A 625 -32.98 15.68 21.53
CA ASP A 625 -33.49 17.01 21.21
C ASP A 625 -34.89 16.96 20.58
N GLU A 626 -35.18 16.02 19.67
CA GLU A 626 -36.53 15.71 19.18
C GLU A 626 -37.49 15.41 20.34
N LEU A 627 -37.03 14.63 21.33
CA LEU A 627 -37.79 14.31 22.53
C LEU A 627 -38.01 15.53 23.45
N LYS A 628 -37.06 16.47 23.51
CA LYS A 628 -37.23 17.78 24.18
C LYS A 628 -38.23 18.66 23.43
N PHE A 629 -38.12 18.77 22.10
CA PHE A 629 -39.06 19.55 21.28
C PHE A 629 -40.49 19.00 21.38
N MET A 630 -40.67 17.67 21.41
CA MET A 630 -41.99 17.07 21.62
C MET A 630 -42.59 17.44 22.98
N LYS A 631 -41.80 17.46 24.06
CA LYS A 631 -42.25 17.91 25.40
C LYS A 631 -42.60 19.39 25.41
N LEU A 632 -41.71 20.24 24.89
CA LEU A 632 -41.95 21.68 24.78
C LEU A 632 -43.20 22.00 23.96
N SER A 633 -43.49 21.22 22.91
CA SER A 633 -44.74 21.36 22.15
C SER A 633 -45.99 20.97 22.95
N GLN A 634 -45.90 19.95 23.82
CA GLN A 634 -47.00 19.55 24.71
C GLN A 634 -47.26 20.62 25.78
N GLU A 635 -46.21 21.12 26.43
CA GLU A 635 -46.27 22.23 27.40
C GLU A 635 -46.81 23.53 26.76
N LEU A 636 -46.43 23.81 25.51
CA LEU A 636 -46.93 24.95 24.74
C LEU A 636 -48.41 24.79 24.37
N ASP A 637 -48.88 23.59 24.05
CA ASP A 637 -50.30 23.33 23.83
C ASP A 637 -51.11 23.28 25.14
N GLU A 638 -50.51 22.97 26.28
CA GLU A 638 -51.14 23.10 27.60
C GLU A 638 -51.30 24.57 28.02
N THR A 639 -50.24 25.37 27.95
CA THR A 639 -50.32 26.82 28.19
C THR A 639 -51.25 27.54 27.20
N ARG A 640 -51.39 27.05 25.95
CA ARG A 640 -52.46 27.49 25.03
C ARG A 640 -53.87 27.16 25.55
N LYS A 641 -54.12 25.95 26.08
CA LYS A 641 -55.42 25.58 26.68
C LYS A 641 -55.72 26.46 27.90
N GLU A 642 -54.74 26.71 28.76
CA GLU A 642 -54.87 27.61 29.93
C GLU A 642 -55.18 29.05 29.50
N LYS A 643 -54.44 29.60 28.53
CA LYS A 643 -54.70 30.93 27.95
C LYS A 643 -56.13 31.03 27.40
N ASN A 644 -56.61 30.00 26.70
CA ASN A 644 -57.96 29.97 26.15
C ASN A 644 -59.03 29.89 27.26
N LEU A 645 -58.78 29.12 28.32
CA LEU A 645 -59.64 29.05 29.50
C LEU A 645 -59.72 30.39 30.24
N ILE A 646 -58.59 31.06 30.45
CA ILE A 646 -58.51 32.40 31.06
C ILE A 646 -59.24 33.42 30.16
N GLY A 647 -59.04 33.38 28.84
CA GLY A 647 -59.77 34.20 27.88
C GLY A 647 -61.29 34.04 27.98
N LEU A 648 -61.78 32.80 28.05
CA LEU A 648 -63.20 32.49 28.24
C LEU A 648 -63.73 32.98 29.60
N GLN A 649 -62.93 32.91 30.67
CA GLN A 649 -63.29 33.47 31.98
C GLN A 649 -63.34 35.00 31.95
N MET A 650 -62.42 35.66 31.23
CA MET A 650 -62.42 37.12 31.06
C MET A 650 -63.63 37.61 30.25
N VAL A 651 -64.02 36.89 29.18
CA VAL A 651 -65.25 37.20 28.42
C VAL A 651 -66.47 37.11 29.35
N ARG A 652 -66.67 35.98 30.03
CA ARG A 652 -67.78 35.81 30.99
C ARG A 652 -67.82 36.88 32.09
N ARG A 653 -66.65 37.33 32.55
CA ARG A 653 -66.53 38.43 33.54
C ARG A 653 -66.87 39.79 32.95
N ASN A 654 -66.54 40.04 31.68
CA ASN A 654 -66.97 41.25 30.99
C ASN A 654 -68.48 41.26 30.75
N ASP A 655 -69.07 40.11 30.37
CA ASP A 655 -70.52 39.95 30.22
C ASP A 655 -71.25 40.19 31.56
N GLU A 656 -70.74 39.62 32.66
CA GLU A 656 -71.20 39.87 34.03
C GLU A 656 -71.13 41.37 34.39
N ILE A 657 -70.04 42.06 34.03
CA ILE A 657 -69.88 43.50 34.24
C ILE A 657 -70.86 44.33 33.38
N ILE A 658 -71.18 43.90 32.15
CA ILE A 658 -72.16 44.57 31.28
C ILE A 658 -73.57 44.45 31.89
N LEU A 659 -73.98 43.23 32.24
CA LEU A 659 -75.28 42.97 32.89
C LEU A 659 -75.43 43.74 34.22
N LEU A 660 -74.34 43.87 35.00
CA LEU A 660 -74.34 44.67 36.23
C LEU A 660 -74.44 46.18 35.96
N LYS A 661 -73.83 46.69 34.87
CA LYS A 661 -73.97 48.10 34.46
C LYS A 661 -75.39 48.40 33.97
N GLU A 662 -75.97 47.53 33.15
CA GLU A 662 -77.36 47.66 32.67
C GLU A 662 -78.33 47.65 33.85
N LYS A 663 -78.17 46.70 34.78
CA LYS A 663 -78.96 46.64 36.02
C LYS A 663 -78.80 47.92 36.85
N LEU A 664 -77.58 48.43 37.01
CA LEU A 664 -77.31 49.69 37.73
C LEU A 664 -78.01 50.88 37.04
N GLN A 665 -77.93 50.99 35.71
CA GLN A 665 -78.57 52.03 34.92
C GLN A 665 -80.12 51.98 35.02
N ILE A 666 -80.71 50.78 34.99
CA ILE A 666 -82.15 50.59 35.23
C ILE A 666 -82.53 51.02 36.65
N THR A 667 -81.74 50.66 37.67
CA THR A 667 -82.02 51.12 39.06
C THR A 667 -81.82 52.62 39.25
N GLN A 668 -80.83 53.23 38.57
CA GLN A 668 -80.57 54.67 38.63
C GLN A 668 -81.71 55.45 37.96
N THR A 669 -82.11 55.07 36.74
CA THR A 669 -83.24 55.73 36.05
C THR A 669 -84.56 55.58 36.82
N ALA A 670 -84.81 54.44 37.46
CA ALA A 670 -85.96 54.28 38.36
C ALA A 670 -85.87 55.19 39.61
N LEU A 671 -84.67 55.36 40.19
CA LEU A 671 -84.42 56.26 41.30
C LEU A 671 -84.59 57.74 40.89
N ASP A 672 -84.09 58.14 39.73
CA ASP A 672 -84.20 59.50 39.19
C ASP A 672 -85.67 59.86 38.88
N GLN A 673 -86.44 58.91 38.34
CA GLN A 673 -87.89 59.05 38.16
C GLN A 673 -88.60 59.18 39.52
N GLY A 674 -88.27 58.34 40.50
CA GLY A 674 -88.83 58.40 41.86
C GLY A 674 -88.51 59.72 42.56
N GLN A 675 -87.28 60.22 42.45
CA GLN A 675 -86.85 61.51 42.98
C GLN A 675 -87.56 62.67 42.27
N THR A 676 -87.77 62.58 40.96
CA THR A 676 -88.51 63.59 40.18
C THR A 676 -89.98 63.64 40.62
N GLN A 677 -90.63 62.49 40.78
CA GLN A 677 -92.00 62.40 41.30
C GLN A 677 -92.10 62.91 42.75
N TYR A 678 -91.13 62.57 43.61
CA TYR A 678 -91.06 63.08 44.97
C TYR A 678 -90.92 64.62 45.00
N ASN A 679 -90.02 65.18 44.19
CA ASN A 679 -89.84 66.63 44.07
C ASN A 679 -91.12 67.32 43.58
N GLN A 680 -91.83 66.73 42.61
CA GLN A 680 -93.16 67.21 42.18
C GLN A 680 -94.16 67.21 43.33
N ARG A 681 -94.22 66.14 44.15
CA ARG A 681 -95.12 66.11 45.33
C ARG A 681 -94.73 67.11 46.42
N VAL A 682 -93.43 67.39 46.61
CA VAL A 682 -92.98 68.45 47.52
C VAL A 682 -93.43 69.83 47.03
N GLU A 683 -93.38 70.07 45.71
CA GLU A 683 -93.86 71.33 45.12
C GLU A 683 -95.38 71.44 45.12
N ASP A 684 -96.13 70.36 44.83
CA ASP A 684 -97.59 70.29 45.03
C ASP A 684 -97.95 70.71 46.47
N ILE A 685 -97.25 70.15 47.47
CA ILE A 685 -97.43 70.47 48.88
C ILE A 685 -97.03 71.92 49.19
N ARG A 686 -96.02 72.49 48.52
CA ARG A 686 -95.62 73.90 48.67
C ARG A 686 -96.70 74.83 48.13
N LEU A 687 -97.26 74.54 46.96
CA LEU A 687 -98.34 75.31 46.33
C LEU A 687 -99.63 75.21 47.14
N LEU A 688 -100.01 74.01 47.61
CA LEU A 688 -101.17 73.82 48.49
C LEU A 688 -101.01 74.54 49.84
N LYS A 689 -99.80 74.60 50.41
CA LYS A 689 -99.52 75.40 51.61
C LYS A 689 -99.65 76.91 51.33
N MET A 690 -99.17 77.37 50.18
CA MET A 690 -99.28 78.77 49.77
C MET A 690 -100.74 79.17 49.58
N GLU A 691 -101.54 78.32 48.94
CA GLU A 691 -102.98 78.57 48.75
C GLU A 691 -103.76 78.50 50.06
N LEU A 692 -103.39 77.57 50.96
CA LEU A 692 -103.95 77.54 52.32
C LEU A 692 -103.61 78.82 53.10
N THR A 693 -102.43 79.42 52.93
CA THR A 693 -102.13 80.74 53.50
C THR A 693 -102.89 81.88 52.80
N ASN A 694 -103.08 81.83 51.48
CA ASN A 694 -103.91 82.81 50.75
C ASN A 694 -105.33 82.84 51.33
N LEU A 695 -106.00 81.68 51.36
CA LEU A 695 -107.35 81.51 51.89
C LEU A 695 -107.45 81.87 53.39
N GLN A 696 -106.41 81.64 54.19
CA GLN A 696 -106.36 82.12 55.57
C GLN A 696 -106.34 83.65 55.65
N THR A 697 -105.50 84.32 54.85
CA THR A 697 -105.44 85.80 54.83
C THR A 697 -106.71 86.42 54.25
N GLU A 698 -107.34 85.80 53.24
CA GLU A 698 -108.64 86.23 52.70
C GLU A 698 -109.73 86.14 53.78
N ARG A 699 -109.84 84.98 54.45
CA ARG A 699 -110.75 84.78 55.60
C ARG A 699 -110.52 85.81 56.70
N GLU A 700 -109.28 86.22 56.95
CA GLU A 700 -108.95 87.26 57.95
C GLU A 700 -109.25 88.69 57.46
N CYS A 701 -109.14 88.97 56.16
CA CYS A 701 -109.64 90.20 55.54
C CYS A 701 -111.17 90.27 55.62
N LEU A 702 -111.88 89.20 55.26
CA LEU A 702 -113.33 89.09 55.36
C LEU A 702 -113.82 89.17 56.81
N SER A 703 -113.13 88.54 57.76
CA SER A 703 -113.43 88.66 59.20
C SER A 703 -113.25 90.08 59.72
N ARG A 704 -112.21 90.80 59.28
CA ARG A 704 -112.01 92.23 59.58
C ARG A 704 -113.08 93.11 58.93
N ALA A 705 -113.50 92.82 57.70
CA ALA A 705 -114.60 93.51 57.04
C ALA A 705 -115.93 93.30 57.79
N ILE A 706 -116.25 92.08 58.20
CA ILE A 706 -117.45 91.78 59.00
C ILE A 706 -117.44 92.57 60.31
N LYS A 707 -116.31 92.61 61.04
CA LYS A 707 -116.17 93.43 62.26
C LYS A 707 -116.40 94.91 61.96
N SER A 708 -115.75 95.47 60.93
CA SER A 708 -115.97 96.85 60.51
C SER A 708 -117.44 97.14 60.14
N THR A 709 -118.17 96.20 59.54
CA THR A 709 -119.62 96.37 59.32
C THR A 709 -120.47 96.28 60.58
N ALA A 710 -119.99 95.63 61.65
CA ALA A 710 -120.62 95.68 62.97
C ALA A 710 -120.34 97.02 63.66
N ASP A 711 -119.10 97.48 63.66
CA ASP A 711 -118.69 98.79 64.21
C ASP A 711 -119.49 99.94 63.54
N MET A 712 -119.65 99.88 62.21
CA MET A 712 -120.47 100.83 61.44
C MET A 712 -121.96 100.77 61.78
N ARG A 713 -122.51 99.58 62.13
CA ARG A 713 -123.89 99.45 62.62
C ARG A 713 -124.05 100.04 64.02
N GLU A 714 -123.06 99.86 64.90
CA GLU A 714 -123.06 100.49 66.23
C GLU A 714 -122.98 102.02 66.13
N GLU A 715 -122.14 102.56 65.25
CA GLU A 715 -122.08 104.02 65.05
C GLU A 715 -123.36 104.57 64.40
N ILE A 716 -124.01 103.84 63.49
CA ILE A 716 -125.36 104.21 62.99
C ILE A 716 -126.35 104.28 64.17
N ILE A 717 -126.35 103.32 65.09
CA ILE A 717 -127.21 103.34 66.29
C ILE A 717 -126.82 104.50 67.22
N ARG A 718 -125.53 104.80 67.38
CA ARG A 718 -125.03 105.92 68.19
C ARG A 718 -125.46 107.26 67.62
N LEU A 719 -125.36 107.45 66.30
CA LEU A 719 -125.80 108.64 65.58
C LEU A 719 -127.34 108.78 65.61
N GLN A 720 -128.11 107.70 65.49
CA GLN A 720 -129.56 107.72 65.67
C GLN A 720 -129.96 108.14 67.10
N ARG A 721 -129.25 107.65 68.13
CA ARG A 721 -129.46 108.07 69.53
C ARG A 721 -129.12 109.55 69.72
N ALA A 722 -127.98 110.02 69.20
CA ALA A 722 -127.57 111.42 69.29
C ALA A 722 -128.55 112.35 68.55
N LEU A 723 -128.99 111.99 67.34
CA LEU A 723 -130.01 112.73 66.58
C LEU A 723 -131.33 112.83 67.35
N ASN A 724 -131.75 111.76 68.03
CA ASN A 724 -132.94 111.80 68.87
C ASN A 724 -132.75 112.62 70.15
N GLN A 725 -131.56 112.62 70.76
CA GLN A 725 -131.23 113.52 71.88
C GLN A 725 -131.30 114.99 71.45
N GLU A 726 -130.71 115.35 70.31
CA GLU A 726 -130.82 116.73 69.79
C GLU A 726 -132.25 117.10 69.37
N ARG A 727 -133.04 116.16 68.83
CA ARG A 727 -134.49 116.34 68.60
C ARG A 727 -135.32 116.48 69.89
N VAL A 728 -134.79 116.09 71.05
CA VAL A 728 -135.41 116.38 72.36
C VAL A 728 -134.90 117.71 72.91
N ARG A 729 -133.59 117.98 72.78
CA ARG A 729 -132.96 119.25 73.17
C ARG A 729 -133.59 120.45 72.45
N VAL A 730 -133.76 120.37 71.13
CA VAL A 730 -134.42 121.40 70.33
C VAL A 730 -135.87 121.59 70.77
N ARG A 731 -136.58 120.51 71.17
CA ARG A 731 -137.94 120.63 71.70
C ARG A 731 -137.98 121.35 73.04
N SER A 732 -137.13 120.99 74.02
CA SER A 732 -137.09 121.72 75.30
C SER A 732 -136.73 123.19 75.08
N LEU A 733 -135.70 123.49 74.27
CA LEU A 733 -135.33 124.88 73.95
C LEU A 733 -136.44 125.65 73.22
N THR A 734 -137.32 124.97 72.48
CA THR A 734 -138.51 125.56 71.83
C THR A 734 -139.68 125.75 72.81
N GLU A 735 -139.69 125.04 73.94
CA GLU A 735 -140.64 125.23 75.04
C GLU A 735 -140.14 126.32 76.01
N ASP A 736 -138.85 126.28 76.39
CA ASP A 736 -138.16 127.33 77.15
C ASP A 736 -138.32 128.72 76.49
N ALA A 737 -138.26 128.77 75.15
CA ALA A 737 -138.45 130.00 74.38
C ALA A 737 -139.88 130.59 74.43
N LYS A 738 -140.89 129.83 74.91
CA LYS A 738 -142.29 130.29 74.98
C LYS A 738 -142.66 130.94 76.31
N THR A 739 -141.90 130.71 77.38
CA THR A 739 -142.20 131.24 78.72
C THR A 739 -140.92 131.72 79.45
N PRO A 740 -140.50 132.98 79.23
CA PRO A 740 -139.21 133.48 79.73
C PRO A 740 -139.28 133.96 81.20
N THR A 741 -139.11 133.05 82.16
CA THR A 741 -138.77 133.41 83.54
C THR A 741 -137.25 133.58 83.69
N GLY A 742 -136.79 134.77 84.10
CA GLY A 742 -135.37 135.06 84.31
C GLY A 742 -134.77 134.41 85.57
N VAL A 743 -133.53 134.69 85.97
CA VAL A 743 -132.66 135.82 85.57
C VAL A 743 -131.18 135.40 85.60
N HIS A 744 -130.45 135.60 84.49
CA HIS A 744 -129.14 136.28 84.44
C HIS A 744 -128.54 136.24 83.03
N ARG A 745 -128.54 137.39 82.34
CA ARG A 745 -128.00 137.56 80.99
C ARG A 745 -126.53 138.00 81.09
N TRP A 746 -125.62 137.10 80.69
CA TRP A 746 -124.15 137.23 80.64
C TRP A 746 -123.35 137.01 81.94
N ARG A 747 -122.23 136.28 81.80
CA ARG A 747 -121.11 136.18 82.75
C ARG A 747 -119.81 135.95 81.94
N ILE A 748 -118.72 136.61 82.30
CA ILE A 748 -117.46 136.62 81.53
C ILE A 748 -116.50 135.52 82.02
N LEU A 749 -115.71 134.98 81.08
CA LEU A 749 -114.74 133.90 81.27
C LEU A 749 -113.48 134.34 82.04
N LYS A 750 -112.73 133.38 82.59
CA LYS A 750 -111.32 133.54 82.97
C LYS A 750 -110.49 132.33 82.57
N GLY A 751 -109.27 132.59 82.10
CA GLY A 751 -108.19 131.65 81.80
C GLY A 751 -106.90 132.46 81.58
N GLU A 752 -105.74 131.84 81.80
CA GLU A 752 -104.43 132.49 81.68
C GLU A 752 -103.48 131.61 80.87
N ASP A 753 -102.63 132.22 80.02
CA ASP A 753 -101.77 131.51 79.08
C ASP A 753 -100.42 131.05 79.71
N PRO A 754 -99.90 129.85 79.37
CA PRO A 754 -98.63 129.35 79.90
C PRO A 754 -97.38 130.18 79.50
N ASN A 755 -96.46 130.33 80.46
CA ASN A 755 -95.24 131.12 80.29
C ASN A 755 -94.23 130.48 79.30
N LYS A 756 -93.61 131.30 78.43
CA LYS A 756 -92.63 130.92 77.40
C LYS A 756 -91.55 129.94 77.84
N PHE A 757 -91.08 130.01 79.09
CA PHE A 757 -90.07 129.09 79.61
C PHE A 757 -90.51 127.61 79.56
N GLN A 758 -91.77 127.30 79.87
CA GLN A 758 -92.30 125.94 79.83
C GLN A 758 -92.35 125.40 78.38
N LEU A 759 -92.67 126.27 77.42
CA LEU A 759 -92.65 125.93 76.00
C LEU A 759 -91.22 125.66 75.52
N LEU A 760 -90.25 126.49 75.92
CA LEU A 760 -88.85 126.35 75.54
C LEU A 760 -88.23 125.06 76.09
N ALA A 761 -88.50 124.72 77.36
CA ALA A 761 -88.07 123.47 77.98
C ALA A 761 -88.64 122.23 77.25
N LYS A 762 -89.92 122.29 76.84
CA LYS A 762 -90.56 121.21 76.09
C LYS A 762 -89.97 121.05 74.67
N VAL A 763 -89.63 122.15 74.00
CA VAL A 763 -88.91 122.13 72.71
C VAL A 763 -87.52 121.50 72.85
N GLN A 764 -86.74 121.90 73.86
CA GLN A 764 -85.40 121.32 74.10
C GLN A 764 -85.46 119.82 74.43
N MET A 765 -86.46 119.37 75.20
CA MET A 765 -86.68 117.95 75.48
C MET A 765 -86.97 117.15 74.20
N LEU A 766 -87.84 117.68 73.32
CA LEU A 766 -88.18 117.05 72.04
C LEU A 766 -86.99 117.03 71.06
N GLN A 767 -86.16 118.09 71.06
CA GLN A 767 -84.94 118.12 70.25
C GLN A 767 -83.91 117.07 70.69
N ARG A 768 -83.68 116.91 72.01
CA ARG A 768 -82.80 115.84 72.53
C ARG A 768 -83.32 114.43 72.18
N LEU A 769 -84.62 114.18 72.34
CA LEU A 769 -85.24 112.91 71.97
C LEU A 769 -85.12 112.60 70.46
N ARG A 770 -85.27 113.61 69.60
CA ARG A 770 -85.11 113.44 68.15
C ARG A 770 -83.66 113.16 67.75
N ASN A 771 -82.69 113.84 68.35
CA ASN A 771 -81.28 113.61 68.07
C ASN A 771 -80.86 112.18 68.44
N LEU A 772 -81.24 111.71 69.64
CA LEU A 772 -80.94 110.35 70.11
C LEU A 772 -81.52 109.28 69.16
N LYS A 773 -82.75 109.48 68.66
CA LYS A 773 -83.37 108.56 67.70
C LYS A 773 -82.64 108.52 66.35
N LEU A 774 -82.18 109.67 65.87
CA LEU A 774 -81.39 109.76 64.63
C LEU A 774 -79.99 109.14 64.77
N GLU A 775 -79.36 109.22 65.94
CA GLU A 775 -78.09 108.54 66.20
C GLU A 775 -78.26 107.01 66.19
N ILE A 776 -79.33 106.49 66.80
CA ILE A 776 -79.65 105.04 66.77
C ILE A 776 -79.94 104.57 65.34
N GLU A 777 -80.73 105.32 64.56
CA GLU A 777 -81.00 105.00 63.15
C GLU A 777 -79.71 105.02 62.30
N LYS A 778 -78.83 106.01 62.52
CA LYS A 778 -77.53 106.10 61.84
C LYS A 778 -76.63 104.91 62.15
N VAL A 779 -76.51 104.50 63.41
CA VAL A 779 -75.70 103.33 63.81
C VAL A 779 -76.24 102.06 63.17
N ASN A 780 -77.55 101.86 63.16
CA ASN A 780 -78.19 100.68 62.56
C ASN A 780 -77.94 100.61 61.03
N VAL A 781 -78.03 101.75 60.34
CA VAL A 781 -77.70 101.83 58.90
C VAL A 781 -76.20 101.60 58.63
N GLN A 782 -75.29 102.08 59.50
CA GLN A 782 -73.87 101.78 59.38
C GLN A 782 -73.58 100.28 59.58
N GLN A 783 -74.27 99.62 60.51
CA GLN A 783 -74.13 98.19 60.75
C GLN A 783 -74.62 97.35 59.55
N GLN A 784 -75.78 97.68 58.97
CA GLN A 784 -76.27 97.05 57.73
C GLN A 784 -75.32 97.29 56.54
N LEU A 785 -74.69 98.47 56.44
CA LEU A 785 -73.69 98.76 55.41
C LEU A 785 -72.42 97.92 55.59
N GLU A 786 -71.97 97.69 56.82
CA GLU A 786 -70.87 96.78 57.12
C GLU A 786 -71.21 95.32 56.80
N GLU A 787 -72.40 94.86 57.15
CA GLU A 787 -72.86 93.49 56.84
C GLU A 787 -72.94 93.27 55.33
N SER A 788 -73.51 94.23 54.59
CA SER A 788 -73.53 94.23 53.12
C SER A 788 -72.12 94.23 52.50
N ARG A 789 -71.17 94.99 53.07
CA ARG A 789 -69.75 94.95 52.66
C ARG A 789 -69.10 93.58 52.95
N LYS A 790 -69.30 93.02 54.16
CA LYS A 790 -68.79 91.69 54.55
C LYS A 790 -69.31 90.60 53.60
N VAL A 791 -70.58 90.67 53.20
CA VAL A 791 -71.16 89.79 52.17
C VAL A 791 -70.52 90.03 50.80
N SER A 792 -70.42 91.29 50.34
CA SER A 792 -69.78 91.64 49.06
C SER A 792 -68.33 91.14 48.97
N ASP A 793 -67.53 91.34 50.02
CA ASP A 793 -66.13 90.91 50.08
C ASP A 793 -65.99 89.39 50.32
N SER A 794 -67.04 88.71 50.78
CA SER A 794 -67.11 87.23 50.75
C SER A 794 -67.38 86.72 49.34
N LEU A 795 -68.28 87.37 48.59
CA LEU A 795 -68.59 87.03 47.20
C LEU A 795 -67.42 87.33 46.26
N LYS A 796 -66.70 88.44 46.46
CA LYS A 796 -65.44 88.71 45.74
C LYS A 796 -64.42 87.61 45.97
N ARG A 797 -64.18 87.20 47.22
CA ARG A 797 -63.28 86.07 47.53
C ARG A 797 -63.74 84.74 46.92
N VAL A 798 -65.04 84.51 46.78
CA VAL A 798 -65.54 83.33 46.03
C VAL A 798 -65.28 83.47 44.52
N ILE A 799 -65.44 84.66 43.95
CA ILE A 799 -65.18 84.95 42.52
C ILE A 799 -63.68 84.89 42.19
N GLU A 800 -62.81 85.39 43.05
CA GLU A 800 -61.35 85.32 42.93
C GLU A 800 -60.83 83.87 42.99
N ASN A 801 -61.54 83.00 43.72
CA ASN A 801 -61.25 81.56 43.80
C ASN A 801 -61.99 80.71 42.75
N LEU A 802 -62.81 81.31 41.87
CA LEU A 802 -63.44 80.60 40.75
C LEU A 802 -62.51 80.65 39.52
N PRO A 803 -62.12 79.49 38.96
CA PRO A 803 -61.16 79.45 37.85
C PRO A 803 -61.75 80.10 36.59
N SER A 804 -61.21 81.26 36.23
CA SER A 804 -61.62 82.01 35.03
C SER A 804 -61.42 81.18 33.76
N ASN A 805 -62.13 81.54 32.68
CA ASN A 805 -62.09 80.77 31.44
C ASN A 805 -60.66 80.69 30.85
N ASN A 806 -59.86 81.74 31.04
CA ASN A 806 -58.45 81.80 30.65
C ASN A 806 -57.58 80.80 31.45
N VAL A 807 -57.86 80.60 32.75
CA VAL A 807 -57.20 79.56 33.57
C VAL A 807 -57.60 78.15 33.12
N LYS A 808 -58.87 77.94 32.74
CA LYS A 808 -59.34 76.65 32.20
C LYS A 808 -58.69 76.33 30.85
N GLN A 809 -58.57 77.32 29.96
CA GLN A 809 -57.85 77.17 28.69
C GLN A 809 -56.37 76.83 28.95
N LYS A 810 -55.67 77.61 29.78
CA LYS A 810 -54.28 77.32 30.17
C LYS A 810 -54.09 75.96 30.84
N LEU A 811 -55.09 75.45 31.58
CA LEU A 811 -55.05 74.10 32.13
C LEU A 811 -55.21 73.01 31.04
N VAL A 812 -56.09 73.20 30.05
CA VAL A 812 -56.22 72.29 28.90
C VAL A 812 -54.95 72.31 28.05
N GLU A 813 -54.34 73.48 27.89
CA GLU A 813 -53.14 73.72 27.09
C GLU A 813 -51.90 73.12 27.75
N THR A 814 -51.68 73.39 29.05
CA THR A 814 -50.64 72.71 29.83
C THR A 814 -50.88 71.21 29.96
N GLN A 815 -52.13 70.73 29.98
CA GLN A 815 -52.41 69.29 29.92
C GLN A 815 -52.13 68.69 28.52
N ARG A 816 -52.36 69.43 27.43
CA ARG A 816 -51.92 69.03 26.07
C ARG A 816 -50.39 68.98 25.98
N ILE A 817 -49.69 70.00 26.46
CA ILE A 817 -48.22 70.06 26.52
C ILE A 817 -47.68 68.92 27.39
N SER A 818 -48.26 68.68 28.58
CA SER A 818 -47.89 67.57 29.47
C SER A 818 -48.14 66.20 28.82
N LYS A 819 -49.26 66.01 28.11
CA LYS A 819 -49.51 64.79 27.30
C LYS A 819 -48.50 64.63 26.16
N GLY A 820 -48.07 65.72 25.53
CA GLY A 820 -46.99 65.74 24.52
C GLY A 820 -45.62 65.39 25.11
N GLN A 821 -45.26 66.02 26.22
CA GLN A 821 -44.06 65.71 27.01
C GLN A 821 -44.07 64.27 27.50
N LEU A 822 -45.22 63.72 27.92
CA LEU A 822 -45.36 62.32 28.31
C LEU A 822 -45.20 61.35 27.14
N ARG A 823 -45.62 61.72 25.91
CA ARG A 823 -45.28 60.96 24.70
C ARG A 823 -43.78 61.02 24.41
N LYS A 824 -43.16 62.20 24.48
CA LYS A 824 -41.69 62.36 24.34
C LYS A 824 -40.93 61.59 25.41
N LEU A 825 -41.38 61.58 26.68
CA LEU A 825 -40.80 60.78 27.75
C LEU A 825 -40.98 59.28 27.56
N LYS A 826 -42.09 58.84 26.94
CA LYS A 826 -42.24 57.43 26.54
C LYS A 826 -41.31 57.07 25.39
N ALA A 827 -41.19 57.92 24.37
CA ALA A 827 -40.25 57.76 23.26
C ALA A 827 -38.79 57.70 23.77
N LEU A 828 -38.35 58.71 24.53
CA LEU A 828 -37.06 58.75 25.21
C LEU A 828 -36.84 57.56 26.16
N LYS A 829 -37.89 56.99 26.78
CA LYS A 829 -37.78 55.79 27.62
C LYS A 829 -37.64 54.50 26.78
N SER A 830 -38.27 54.41 25.62
CA SER A 830 -37.98 53.34 24.65
C SER A 830 -36.61 53.52 23.99
N GLU A 831 -36.20 54.74 23.68
CA GLU A 831 -34.86 55.05 23.18
C GLU A 831 -33.80 54.74 24.23
N LEU A 832 -34.01 55.06 25.52
CA LEU A 832 -33.12 54.63 26.60
C LEU A 832 -33.14 53.12 26.83
N PHE A 833 -34.24 52.42 26.51
CA PHE A 833 -34.30 50.96 26.57
C PHE A 833 -33.53 50.32 25.40
N ILE A 834 -33.69 50.86 24.18
CA ILE A 834 -32.91 50.48 22.99
C ILE A 834 -31.43 50.80 23.21
N ASN A 835 -31.08 52.02 23.64
CA ASN A 835 -29.71 52.38 24.02
C ASN A 835 -29.16 51.49 25.15
N LYS A 836 -29.99 50.94 26.04
CA LYS A 836 -29.53 49.99 27.07
C LYS A 836 -29.36 48.56 26.53
N ILE A 837 -30.04 48.20 25.44
CA ILE A 837 -29.77 46.98 24.67
C ILE A 837 -28.52 47.18 23.81
N GLU A 838 -28.37 48.32 23.14
CA GLU A 838 -27.16 48.68 22.40
C GLU A 838 -25.95 48.81 23.30
N MET A 839 -26.06 49.41 24.50
CA MET A 839 -24.95 49.44 25.45
C MET A 839 -24.60 48.03 25.93
N LYS A 840 -25.57 47.12 26.09
CA LYS A 840 -25.28 45.69 26.34
C LYS A 840 -24.64 44.98 25.15
N ALA A 841 -25.05 45.28 23.94
CA ALA A 841 -24.44 44.74 22.73
C ALA A 841 -23.01 45.28 22.55
N ARG A 842 -22.80 46.57 22.81
CA ARG A 842 -21.48 47.22 22.88
C ARG A 842 -20.65 46.68 24.04
N GLU A 843 -21.23 46.34 25.18
CA GLU A 843 -20.55 45.64 26.29
C GLU A 843 -20.13 44.24 25.88
N CYS A 844 -20.96 43.48 25.15
CA CYS A 844 -20.58 42.18 24.59
C CYS A 844 -19.44 42.34 23.57
N ILE A 845 -19.58 43.25 22.61
CA ILE A 845 -18.55 43.60 21.62
C ILE A 845 -17.28 44.13 22.30
N ILE A 846 -17.37 44.81 23.45
CA ILE A 846 -16.22 45.26 24.25
C ILE A 846 -15.60 44.10 25.05
N GLU A 847 -16.36 43.11 25.52
CA GLU A 847 -15.79 41.88 26.09
C GLU A 847 -15.16 40.99 25.01
N GLU A 848 -15.73 40.94 23.80
CA GLU A 848 -15.13 40.33 22.60
C GLU A 848 -13.84 41.07 22.21
N PHE A 849 -13.83 42.41 22.15
CA PHE A 849 -12.60 43.18 21.92
C PHE A 849 -11.61 43.13 23.08
N LYS A 850 -12.06 42.93 24.33
CA LYS A 850 -11.16 42.61 25.45
C LYS A 850 -10.62 41.19 25.35
N ALA A 851 -11.37 40.24 24.79
CA ALA A 851 -10.91 38.88 24.54
C ALA A 851 -9.87 38.88 23.41
N THR A 852 -10.12 39.54 22.28
CA THR A 852 -9.14 39.68 21.20
C THR A 852 -7.94 40.54 21.62
N LEU A 853 -8.11 41.57 22.45
CA LEU A 853 -6.96 42.28 23.04
C LEU A 853 -6.20 41.43 24.09
N LYS A 854 -6.85 40.53 24.83
CA LYS A 854 -6.16 39.55 25.71
C LYS A 854 -5.41 38.49 24.88
N LEU A 855 -5.92 38.12 23.71
CA LEU A 855 -5.27 37.21 22.76
C LEU A 855 -4.08 37.90 22.08
N ALA A 856 -4.27 39.07 21.47
CA ALA A 856 -3.20 39.88 20.88
C ALA A 856 -2.12 40.25 21.91
N LYS A 857 -2.48 40.48 23.18
CA LYS A 857 -1.53 40.74 24.27
C LYS A 857 -0.86 39.45 24.82
N LYS A 858 -1.35 38.26 24.48
CA LYS A 858 -0.59 37.00 24.60
C LYS A 858 0.35 36.82 23.42
N GLU A 859 -0.11 37.06 22.20
CA GLU A 859 0.69 36.92 20.96
C GLU A 859 1.89 37.88 20.92
N ILE A 860 1.71 39.13 21.38
CA ILE A 860 2.80 40.11 21.58
C ILE A 860 3.78 39.69 22.70
N CYS A 861 3.44 38.69 23.52
CA CYS A 861 4.24 38.28 24.68
C CYS A 861 5.20 37.10 24.40
N GLU A 862 5.19 36.51 23.20
CA GLU A 862 5.99 35.32 22.85
C GLU A 862 7.04 35.56 21.74
N MET A 863 7.48 36.81 21.51
CA MET A 863 8.66 37.12 20.67
C MET A 863 9.66 38.12 21.32
N ASP A 864 10.63 37.54 22.02
CA ASP A 864 12.02 37.99 22.29
C ASP A 864 12.40 39.43 22.77
N VAL A 865 12.44 39.58 24.11
CA VAL A 865 13.55 40.11 24.98
C VAL A 865 14.15 41.56 24.71
N PRO A 866 15.22 42.08 25.39
CA PRO A 866 15.21 43.46 25.96
C PRO A 866 16.28 44.39 25.28
N PRO A 867 16.69 45.63 25.72
CA PRO A 867 16.80 46.17 27.10
C PRO A 867 16.51 47.68 27.37
N SER A 868 16.56 48.05 28.66
CA SER A 868 16.94 49.37 29.25
C SER A 868 16.31 50.67 28.69
N MET A 869 15.69 51.54 29.50
CA MET A 869 16.40 52.39 30.49
C MET A 869 15.47 52.97 31.58
N GLU A 870 16.04 53.79 32.47
CA GLU A 870 15.42 54.38 33.66
C GLU A 870 14.72 55.74 33.42
N SER A 871 14.06 56.26 34.48
CA SER A 871 13.68 57.68 34.66
C SER A 871 12.44 58.17 33.86
N VAL A 872 11.66 59.20 34.26
CA VAL A 872 11.60 59.95 35.54
C VAL A 872 10.18 60.57 35.75
N LYS A 873 9.95 61.07 36.98
CA LYS A 873 8.82 61.87 37.54
C LYS A 873 7.81 62.56 36.60
N ALA A 874 6.58 62.70 37.11
CA ALA A 874 5.53 63.66 36.70
C ALA A 874 5.98 65.14 36.81
N PRO A 875 5.28 66.14 36.20
CA PRO A 875 4.03 66.67 36.81
C PRO A 875 2.97 67.33 35.88
N SER A 876 1.82 67.67 36.49
CA SER A 876 0.95 68.87 36.32
C SER A 876 0.27 69.31 34.99
N GLU A 877 -0.93 69.86 35.19
CA GLU A 877 -1.74 70.80 34.38
C GLU A 877 -0.99 72.13 34.04
N PRO A 878 -1.55 73.16 33.32
CA PRO A 878 -2.93 73.37 32.85
C PRO A 878 -3.08 73.95 31.41
N GLY A 879 -4.29 74.38 31.01
CA GLY A 879 -4.48 75.27 29.85
C GLY A 879 -5.92 75.46 29.32
N ALA A 880 -6.56 76.58 29.68
CA ALA A 880 -7.58 77.27 28.87
C ALA A 880 -6.91 78.51 28.22
N GLU A 881 -7.50 79.36 27.36
CA GLU A 881 -8.89 79.77 27.09
C GLU A 881 -9.03 80.31 25.62
N ASN A 882 -10.15 80.99 25.32
CA ASN A 882 -10.36 82.02 24.27
C ASN A 882 -10.72 81.55 22.83
N PHE A 883 -11.58 82.25 22.05
CA PHE A 883 -12.30 83.53 22.28
C PHE A 883 -13.73 83.56 21.66
N VAL A 884 -14.46 84.68 21.85
CA VAL A 884 -15.85 84.98 21.40
C VAL A 884 -15.94 85.30 19.89
N ASP A 885 -17.07 85.14 19.18
CA ASP A 885 -18.15 86.13 18.93
C ASP A 885 -19.16 85.56 17.88
N CYS A 886 -20.42 86.02 17.63
CA CYS A 886 -21.21 87.18 18.10
C CYS A 886 -22.74 87.00 17.84
N VAL A 887 -23.58 87.84 18.51
CA VAL A 887 -24.87 88.44 18.06
C VAL A 887 -26.18 87.60 17.89
N PHE A 888 -27.28 88.12 18.48
CA PHE A 888 -28.72 87.79 18.24
C PHE A 888 -29.30 88.75 17.15
N VAL A 889 -30.48 88.55 16.52
CA VAL A 889 -31.80 89.10 16.97
C VAL A 889 -32.88 88.89 15.87
N ASN A 890 -34.08 88.44 16.29
CA ASN A 890 -35.48 88.65 15.84
C ASN A 890 -36.00 88.79 14.36
N ASP A 891 -37.23 88.26 14.23
CA ASP A 891 -38.47 88.72 13.55
C ASP A 891 -38.54 89.06 12.04
N ALA A 892 -39.32 88.25 11.28
CA ALA A 892 -40.42 88.70 10.40
C ALA A 892 -41.25 87.52 9.80
N GLU A 893 -42.58 87.66 9.78
CA GLU A 893 -43.53 87.02 8.84
C GLU A 893 -43.93 88.09 7.76
N PRO A 894 -44.80 87.85 6.75
CA PRO A 894 -45.48 86.62 6.28
C PRO A 894 -45.35 86.41 4.73
N GLU A 895 -46.12 85.47 4.14
CA GLU A 895 -47.14 85.76 3.11
C GLU A 895 -47.90 84.47 2.68
N ASP A 896 -49.19 84.61 2.35
CA ASP A 896 -50.13 83.55 1.96
C ASP A 896 -50.30 83.43 0.43
N ILE A 897 -50.62 82.24 -0.08
CA ILE A 897 -51.41 82.04 -1.32
C ILE A 897 -52.33 80.82 -1.15
N ASP A 898 -53.62 81.00 -1.42
CA ASP A 898 -54.67 79.97 -1.40
C ASP A 898 -54.64 79.04 -2.63
N ILE A 899 -55.15 77.81 -2.46
CA ILE A 899 -55.93 77.09 -3.50
C ILE A 899 -57.13 76.41 -2.80
N ASP A 900 -58.29 76.47 -3.45
CA ASP A 900 -59.63 76.28 -2.88
C ASP A 900 -60.04 74.85 -2.46
N GLU A 901 -61.19 74.81 -1.78
CA GLU A 901 -62.07 73.65 -1.64
C GLU A 901 -62.59 73.16 -3.00
N ASP A 902 -62.85 71.85 -3.15
CA ASP A 902 -64.11 71.41 -3.76
C ASP A 902 -64.53 70.02 -3.28
N LEU A 903 -65.81 69.69 -3.50
CA LEU A 903 -66.49 68.47 -3.05
C LEU A 903 -66.24 67.30 -4.02
N ASN A 904 -66.37 66.05 -3.56
CA ASN A 904 -67.66 65.34 -3.54
C ASN A 904 -67.51 63.80 -3.49
N GLU A 905 -68.60 63.11 -3.18
CA GLU A 905 -68.75 61.67 -3.34
C GLU A 905 -68.87 61.27 -4.83
N GLN A 906 -68.32 60.11 -5.23
CA GLN A 906 -69.11 59.01 -5.81
C GLN A 906 -68.27 57.76 -6.16
N ILE A 907 -68.85 56.59 -5.87
CA ILE A 907 -68.96 55.39 -6.72
C ILE A 907 -67.83 55.23 -7.77
N HIS A 908 -66.97 54.20 -7.67
CA HIS A 908 -67.38 52.78 -7.67
C HIS A 908 -66.40 51.83 -6.97
#